data_AF-A0A419H7K9-F1
#
_entry.id   AF-A0A419H7K9-F1
#
_cell.length_a   1.000
_cell.length_b   1.000
_cell.length_c   1.000
_cell.angle_alpha   90.00
_cell.angle_beta   90.00
_cell.angle_gamma   90.00
#
_symmetry.space_group_name_H-M   'P 1'
#
loop_
_entity.id
_entity.type
_entity.pdbx_description
1 polymer ?
#
loop_
_entity_poly.entity_id
_entity_poly.type
_entity_poly.pdbx_seq_one_letter_code
_entity_poly.pdbx_strand_id
1 'polypeptide(L)'
;MFEQTNIFLQTEIPKSSFELYVDSLGKQTFRYGNATHAFADILHYMNNRNNASQHTDQVEFPNIIMPSFIPAKLFRIILACGYTPRFYEIDEYCRFDVNEISELVSPGTKAIFAIHYFGHPAKIETLRNLANEKNIYLVEDCAHVIYAGEHGKKLGTWGDFSIFSPRKMLNLPEGGYLVLNRRFENFKPSYTKSVNSLYTLSKLLQTRGKYYYLKLTNGNDILGIAKMPERGFMDYSRIHKSQIKNISRLTSFYSKHVDAKTHIEKRKQNYFYLYNGLKDFSFLKPLYNGLPETWTPYSLPVVVQKGNRDLLQSELINSGISCGAGWPESPFDKRLKKTLALSQSLIELPVHPFTNKNQFEKILEVCEKFEESFIKNSHAVVQAEKKVLNESYTGATDSISRSFNIEGSTTPFHITEQHNKTVNNGTIREIGNKLSHNNIRTVVVKTDIEFDNLYAEWEELCEDADVHIFQTFEWQRLWWKYYGNGKQLNLILFYYAERKNGLQNKFLNEKLIGIAPFFIDEKYIGGIRILSRLRLIGSGVGKNKSEHTISEYSVSDYLDLIVHRGYERKVAETLIEYLKEKYLDYDIIQLDEVRTDSTIFKFMFPLLKDFSEHSITKKEICPRITVPETIANYFNRLNPRVRYQLKKIRRDITKHSLFNIKEIESAYELEQSYDDFVRLHQKRWNHVGVSGLFSDDKYRLFLKDIAKSFLTKGQLYFTSVYSKDECIAVDCAFKYKKYYYDYLKAFNDQSPLAKYRPGKALLLLLIENAIENKSEVVDLLRGGEPYKFEFTNDWQWVYKVTINNPVFGYSFRHTFFLFMLFFVRIKRRTVNEINIMAVQIKNYGLSGLTTHYIPSVIKKIKNKLLPPLPSGWNPGNNVEKFVQTQKNKFNPREKKIHVNNLSKV
;
A
#
# COMPACT_ATOMS: atom_id res chain seq x y z
N MET A 1 -31.53 6.33 -12.55
CA MET A 1 -30.56 7.41 -12.22
C MET A 1 -31.31 8.72 -12.01
N PHE A 2 -32.30 9.02 -12.85
CA PHE A 2 -33.19 10.18 -12.73
C PHE A 2 -34.05 10.26 -11.45
N GLU A 3 -34.48 9.14 -10.85
CA GLU A 3 -35.38 9.20 -9.67
C GLU A 3 -34.74 9.70 -8.36
N GLN A 4 -33.42 9.61 -8.18
CA GLN A 4 -32.76 9.99 -6.90
C GLN A 4 -31.86 11.23 -6.99
N THR A 5 -31.55 11.70 -8.20
CA THR A 5 -31.07 13.09 -8.42
C THR A 5 -32.18 14.12 -8.17
N ASN A 6 -33.44 13.69 -8.06
CA ASN A 6 -34.57 14.55 -7.73
C ASN A 6 -34.58 15.06 -6.28
N ILE A 7 -33.74 14.61 -5.35
CA ILE A 7 -33.74 15.17 -3.97
C ILE A 7 -33.38 16.67 -3.96
N PHE A 8 -32.59 17.16 -4.93
CA PHE A 8 -32.30 18.59 -5.09
C PHE A 8 -33.35 19.35 -5.92
N LEU A 9 -34.30 18.62 -6.53
CA LEU A 9 -35.39 19.16 -7.36
C LEU A 9 -36.78 18.97 -6.72
N GLN A 10 -36.87 18.16 -5.66
CA GLN A 10 -38.06 17.91 -4.86
C GLN A 10 -38.27 19.08 -3.90
N THR A 11 -39.31 19.87 -4.16
CA THR A 11 -39.76 20.95 -3.28
C THR A 11 -40.63 20.45 -2.13
N GLU A 12 -41.22 19.24 -2.25
CA GLU A 12 -42.10 18.65 -1.25
C GLU A 12 -41.39 17.59 -0.38
N ILE A 13 -41.62 17.66 0.93
CA ILE A 13 -41.11 16.70 1.92
C ILE A 13 -41.93 15.41 1.85
N PRO A 14 -41.32 14.22 1.63
CA PRO A 14 -42.05 12.96 1.61
C PRO A 14 -42.73 12.68 2.95
N LYS A 15 -43.97 12.18 2.93
CA LYS A 15 -44.69 11.72 4.14
C LYS A 15 -43.94 10.61 4.89
N SER A 16 -43.08 9.86 4.19
CA SER A 16 -42.22 8.80 4.72
C SER A 16 -40.80 9.27 5.05
N SER A 17 -40.60 10.57 5.28
CA SER A 17 -39.26 11.07 5.62
C SER A 17 -38.76 10.53 6.96
N PHE A 18 -37.45 10.30 7.04
CA PHE A 18 -36.80 9.87 8.28
C PHE A 18 -37.01 10.87 9.42
N GLU A 19 -36.88 12.16 9.14
CA GLU A 19 -37.00 13.21 10.16
C GLU A 19 -38.43 13.25 10.74
N LEU A 20 -39.47 13.18 9.89
CA LEU A 20 -40.86 13.10 10.36
C LEU A 20 -41.12 11.84 11.19
N TYR A 21 -40.53 10.70 10.80
CA TYR A 21 -40.66 9.47 11.58
C TYR A 21 -40.06 9.62 12.98
N VAL A 22 -38.81 10.06 13.10
CA VAL A 22 -38.15 10.18 14.40
C VAL A 22 -38.82 11.24 15.27
N ASP A 23 -39.22 12.37 14.68
CA ASP A 23 -39.95 13.43 15.38
C ASP A 23 -41.34 12.98 15.86
N SER A 24 -41.91 11.91 15.29
CA SER A 24 -43.19 11.33 15.72
C SER A 24 -43.11 10.35 16.90
N LEU A 25 -41.91 9.92 17.31
CA LEU A 25 -41.76 8.84 18.30
C LEU A 25 -41.87 9.32 19.75
N GLY A 26 -41.26 10.47 20.07
CA GLY A 26 -41.15 10.97 21.44
C GLY A 26 -41.69 12.39 21.60
N LYS A 27 -41.46 12.97 22.79
CA LYS A 27 -41.89 14.33 23.11
C LYS A 27 -40.93 15.39 22.59
N GLN A 28 -39.64 15.06 22.49
CA GLN A 28 -38.58 15.96 22.01
C GLN A 28 -37.52 15.17 21.25
N THR A 29 -36.98 15.78 20.19
CA THR A 29 -35.93 15.19 19.36
C THR A 29 -34.77 16.16 19.16
N PHE A 30 -33.54 15.66 19.32
CA PHE A 30 -32.30 16.41 19.15
C PHE A 30 -31.38 15.75 18.11
N ARG A 31 -30.59 16.57 17.42
CA ARG A 31 -29.80 16.17 16.24
C ARG A 31 -28.30 16.30 16.53
N TYR A 32 -27.54 15.27 16.23
CA TYR A 32 -26.13 15.17 16.54
C TYR A 32 -25.34 14.73 15.32
N GLY A 33 -24.11 15.21 15.16
CA GLY A 33 -23.21 14.75 14.10
C GLY A 33 -22.92 13.24 14.17
N ASN A 34 -23.12 12.61 15.34
CA ASN A 34 -22.96 11.17 15.54
C ASN A 34 -23.85 10.68 16.69
N ALA A 35 -24.41 9.46 16.58
CA ALA A 35 -25.17 8.81 17.66
C ALA A 35 -24.40 8.73 18.99
N THR A 36 -23.08 8.58 18.92
CA THR A 36 -22.23 8.59 20.10
C THR A 36 -22.22 9.94 20.84
N HIS A 37 -22.42 11.06 20.14
CA HIS A 37 -22.54 12.38 20.79
C HIS A 37 -23.88 12.48 21.55
N ALA A 38 -24.96 11.91 21.01
CA ALA A 38 -26.24 11.82 21.72
C ALA A 38 -26.08 11.03 23.03
N PHE A 39 -25.36 9.91 22.99
CA PHE A 39 -25.10 9.11 24.19
C PHE A 39 -24.27 9.86 25.23
N ALA A 40 -23.22 10.58 24.82
CA ALA A 40 -22.44 11.42 25.72
C ALA A 40 -23.30 12.50 26.41
N ASP A 41 -24.23 13.13 25.66
CA ASP A 41 -25.11 14.16 26.21
C ASP A 41 -26.10 13.60 27.24
N ILE A 42 -26.62 12.38 27.02
CA ILE A 42 -27.44 11.65 28.01
C ILE A 42 -26.65 11.46 29.31
N LEU A 43 -25.40 11.00 29.22
CA LEU A 43 -24.55 10.76 30.38
C LEU A 43 -24.20 12.07 31.11
N HIS A 44 -23.90 13.15 30.39
CA HIS A 44 -23.67 14.46 31.00
C HIS A 44 -24.91 14.98 31.74
N TYR A 45 -26.10 14.81 31.16
CA TYR A 45 -27.36 15.16 31.80
C TYR A 45 -27.56 14.37 33.11
N MET A 46 -27.35 13.04 33.09
CA MET A 46 -27.47 12.21 34.28
C MET A 46 -26.45 12.58 35.36
N ASN A 47 -25.26 13.04 34.99
CA ASN A 47 -24.19 13.37 35.93
C ASN A 47 -24.47 14.68 36.67
N ASN A 48 -24.92 15.71 35.95
CA ASN A 48 -25.24 17.02 36.51
C ASN A 48 -26.37 16.97 37.56
N ARG A 49 -27.23 15.94 37.53
CA ARG A 49 -28.29 15.74 38.52
C ARG A 49 -27.79 15.14 39.84
N ASN A 50 -26.70 14.37 39.83
CA ASN A 50 -26.15 13.74 41.04
C ASN A 50 -25.38 14.72 41.92
N ASN A 51 -24.77 15.78 41.35
CA ASN A 51 -24.07 16.80 42.14
C ASN A 51 -25.02 17.69 42.99
N ALA A 52 -26.34 17.57 42.81
CA ALA A 52 -27.33 18.32 43.56
C ALA A 52 -27.88 17.56 44.78
N SER A 53 -27.47 16.31 45.04
CA SER A 53 -28.01 15.52 46.15
C SER A 53 -27.01 14.47 46.65
N GLN A 54 -26.68 14.57 47.94
CA GLN A 54 -26.08 13.57 48.86
C GLN A 54 -24.59 13.73 49.23
N HIS A 55 -24.41 14.35 50.41
CA HIS A 55 -23.41 13.96 51.42
C HIS A 55 -23.90 12.67 52.11
N THR A 56 -23.29 11.51 51.85
CA THR A 56 -23.43 10.29 52.67
C THR A 56 -22.23 9.37 52.46
N ASP A 57 -21.65 8.87 53.54
CA ASP A 57 -20.34 8.18 53.64
C ASP A 57 -20.26 6.73 53.09
N GLN A 58 -21.11 6.34 52.14
CA GLN A 58 -20.99 5.07 51.40
C GLN A 58 -21.34 5.27 49.92
N VAL A 59 -20.42 5.87 49.16
CA VAL A 59 -20.67 6.19 47.74
C VAL A 59 -20.10 5.11 46.85
N GLU A 60 -20.93 4.13 46.50
CA GLU A 60 -20.64 3.24 45.38
C GLU A 60 -20.60 4.05 44.08
N PHE A 61 -19.57 3.85 43.24
CA PHE A 61 -19.39 4.64 42.01
C PHE A 61 -20.59 4.50 41.06
N PRO A 62 -21.08 5.60 40.45
CA PRO A 62 -22.23 5.54 39.57
C PRO A 62 -21.94 4.64 38.38
N ASN A 63 -22.90 3.80 38.00
CA ASN A 63 -22.70 2.79 36.96
C ASN A 63 -23.84 2.71 35.94
N ILE A 64 -23.50 2.18 34.77
CA ILE A 64 -24.42 1.95 33.66
C ILE A 64 -24.33 0.48 33.29
N ILE A 65 -25.47 -0.21 33.32
CA ILE A 65 -25.56 -1.61 32.91
C ILE A 65 -25.73 -1.64 31.39
N MET A 66 -24.94 -2.46 30.69
CA MET A 66 -24.95 -2.53 29.23
C MET A 66 -24.54 -3.93 28.74
N PRO A 67 -24.87 -4.33 27.51
CA PRO A 67 -24.49 -5.65 27.03
C PRO A 67 -22.98 -5.72 26.83
N SER A 68 -22.41 -6.91 27.02
CA SER A 68 -21.01 -7.23 26.74
C SER A 68 -20.65 -7.11 25.24
N PHE A 69 -21.58 -7.44 24.34
CA PHE A 69 -21.33 -7.49 22.90
C PHE A 69 -21.45 -6.11 22.21
N ILE A 70 -20.49 -5.22 22.44
CA ILE A 70 -20.55 -3.83 21.97
C ILE A 70 -19.22 -3.30 21.42
N PRO A 71 -19.25 -2.22 20.62
CA PRO A 71 -18.02 -1.52 20.24
C PRO A 71 -17.39 -0.79 21.44
N ALA A 72 -16.06 -0.88 21.57
CA ALA A 72 -15.34 -0.34 22.72
C ALA A 72 -15.53 1.16 22.98
N LYS A 73 -15.87 1.91 21.94
CA LYS A 73 -16.17 3.34 22.02
C LYS A 73 -17.32 3.66 22.98
N LEU A 74 -18.33 2.81 23.10
CA LEU A 74 -19.51 3.08 23.95
C LEU A 74 -19.13 3.03 25.44
N PHE A 75 -18.48 1.97 25.90
CA PHE A 75 -18.08 1.87 27.31
C PHE A 75 -16.97 2.85 27.69
N ARG A 76 -16.10 3.24 26.76
CA ARG A 76 -15.10 4.31 27.01
C ARG A 76 -15.73 5.66 27.29
N ILE A 77 -16.88 5.95 26.70
CA ILE A 77 -17.58 7.21 26.94
C ILE A 77 -18.28 7.19 28.30
N ILE A 78 -18.82 6.03 28.70
CA ILE A 78 -19.31 5.81 30.06
C ILE A 78 -18.20 6.14 31.07
N LEU A 79 -17.00 5.56 30.88
CA LEU A 79 -15.82 5.84 31.71
C LEU A 79 -15.41 7.33 31.68
N ALA A 80 -15.36 7.94 30.49
CA ALA A 80 -14.98 9.35 30.35
C ALA A 80 -15.98 10.34 30.98
N CYS A 81 -17.25 9.94 31.09
CA CYS A 81 -18.30 10.69 31.77
C CYS A 81 -18.35 10.42 33.29
N GLY A 82 -17.44 9.62 33.84
CA GLY A 82 -17.34 9.32 35.27
C GLY A 82 -18.21 8.15 35.74
N TYR A 83 -18.70 7.32 34.82
CA TYR A 83 -19.50 6.14 35.14
C TYR A 83 -18.71 4.85 35.00
N THR A 84 -19.06 3.83 35.78
CA THR A 84 -18.53 2.48 35.64
C THR A 84 -19.45 1.64 34.73
N PRO A 85 -18.96 1.03 33.64
CA PRO A 85 -19.76 0.09 32.85
C PRO A 85 -19.89 -1.25 33.59
N ARG A 86 -21.10 -1.79 33.69
CA ARG A 86 -21.38 -3.16 34.16
C ARG A 86 -21.96 -3.98 33.01
N PHE A 87 -21.32 -5.10 32.68
CA PHE A 87 -21.67 -5.89 31.51
C PHE A 87 -22.58 -7.07 31.85
N TYR A 88 -23.65 -7.25 31.07
CA TYR A 88 -24.44 -8.50 31.05
C TYR A 88 -24.15 -9.31 29.79
N GLU A 89 -24.21 -10.64 29.90
CA GLU A 89 -23.95 -11.54 28.77
C GLU A 89 -25.05 -11.49 27.71
N ILE A 90 -24.60 -11.79 26.49
CA ILE A 90 -25.43 -12.03 25.34
C ILE A 90 -25.16 -13.45 24.82
N ASP A 91 -26.23 -14.22 24.61
CA ASP A 91 -26.19 -15.58 24.08
C ASP A 91 -25.94 -15.62 22.57
N GLU A 92 -25.84 -16.84 22.01
CA GLU A 92 -25.62 -17.07 20.59
C GLU A 92 -26.70 -16.48 19.67
N TYR A 93 -27.88 -16.08 20.17
CA TYR A 93 -28.99 -15.45 19.44
C TYR A 93 -29.12 -13.95 19.69
N CYS A 94 -28.09 -13.35 20.28
CA CYS A 94 -28.09 -11.98 20.76
C CYS A 94 -29.14 -11.67 21.85
N ARG A 95 -29.55 -12.67 22.64
CA ARG A 95 -30.52 -12.52 23.74
C ARG A 95 -29.79 -12.35 25.07
N PHE A 96 -30.43 -11.65 25.99
CA PHE A 96 -29.95 -11.47 27.36
C PHE A 96 -30.85 -12.20 28.36
N ASP A 97 -30.32 -12.46 29.54
CA ASP A 97 -31.11 -12.88 30.70
C ASP A 97 -31.47 -11.66 31.56
N VAL A 98 -32.76 -11.45 31.81
CA VAL A 98 -33.23 -10.32 32.63
C VAL A 98 -32.87 -10.50 34.11
N ASN A 99 -32.74 -11.75 34.57
CA ASN A 99 -32.37 -12.03 35.96
C ASN A 99 -30.92 -11.63 36.22
N GLU A 100 -30.01 -11.96 35.30
CA GLU A 100 -28.60 -11.52 35.34
C GLU A 100 -28.51 -9.98 35.40
N ILE A 101 -29.32 -9.28 34.58
CA ILE A 101 -29.36 -7.81 34.59
C ILE A 101 -29.87 -7.28 35.92
N SER A 102 -30.90 -7.91 36.50
CA SER A 102 -31.45 -7.55 37.81
C SER A 102 -30.42 -7.68 38.93
N GLU A 103 -29.59 -8.74 38.90
CA GLU A 103 -28.50 -8.96 39.87
C GLU A 103 -27.37 -7.92 39.75
N LEU A 104 -27.16 -7.34 38.57
CA LEU A 104 -26.15 -6.29 38.36
C LEU A 104 -26.59 -4.91 38.89
N VAL A 105 -27.88 -4.73 39.17
CA VAL A 105 -28.43 -3.49 39.70
C VAL A 105 -27.93 -3.26 41.11
N SER A 106 -27.48 -2.04 41.36
CA SER A 106 -26.94 -1.57 42.64
C SER A 106 -27.47 -0.17 42.95
N PRO A 107 -27.30 0.34 44.18
CA PRO A 107 -27.62 1.74 44.51
C PRO A 107 -26.95 2.75 43.57
N GLY A 108 -25.75 2.46 43.06
CA GLY A 108 -25.05 3.30 42.08
C GLY A 108 -25.58 3.23 40.64
N THR A 109 -26.47 2.30 40.31
CA THR A 109 -26.95 2.08 38.94
C THR A 109 -27.86 3.22 38.48
N LYS A 110 -27.50 3.87 37.36
CA LYS A 110 -28.27 5.00 36.82
C LYS A 110 -29.11 4.64 35.61
N ALA A 111 -28.63 3.71 34.78
CA ALA A 111 -29.37 3.30 33.60
C ALA A 111 -29.02 1.88 33.14
N ILE A 112 -29.96 1.26 32.42
CA ILE A 112 -29.74 0.10 31.56
C ILE A 112 -29.65 0.58 30.10
N PHE A 113 -28.64 0.15 29.37
CA PHE A 113 -28.44 0.43 27.96
C PHE A 113 -28.80 -0.83 27.15
N ALA A 114 -29.83 -0.76 26.32
CA ALA A 114 -30.34 -1.87 25.51
C ALA A 114 -30.03 -1.65 24.02
N ILE A 115 -29.74 -2.74 23.29
CA ILE A 115 -29.40 -2.68 21.86
C ILE A 115 -30.31 -3.60 21.04
N HIS A 116 -30.87 -3.08 19.96
CA HIS A 116 -31.54 -3.89 18.94
C HIS A 116 -30.51 -4.37 17.90
N TYR A 117 -29.92 -5.55 18.10
CA TYR A 117 -28.82 -6.05 17.28
C TYR A 117 -29.26 -6.36 15.84
N PHE A 118 -28.47 -5.92 14.87
CA PHE A 118 -28.62 -6.24 13.44
C PHE A 118 -29.99 -5.99 12.81
N GLY A 119 -30.86 -5.21 13.46
CA GLY A 119 -32.23 -4.99 13.01
C GLY A 119 -33.28 -5.88 13.67
N HIS A 120 -32.84 -6.75 14.58
CA HIS A 120 -33.66 -7.63 15.40
C HIS A 120 -33.89 -6.98 16.76
N PRO A 121 -35.15 -6.78 17.18
CA PRO A 121 -35.46 -6.15 18.45
C PRO A 121 -35.03 -7.00 19.64
N ALA A 122 -34.32 -6.39 20.60
CA ALA A 122 -34.23 -6.90 21.97
C ALA A 122 -35.62 -7.00 22.59
N LYS A 123 -35.81 -7.93 23.55
CA LYS A 123 -37.01 -8.05 24.40
C LYS A 123 -37.17 -6.82 25.31
N ILE A 124 -37.40 -5.65 24.73
CA ILE A 124 -37.20 -4.35 25.37
C ILE A 124 -38.24 -4.09 26.47
N GLU A 125 -39.41 -4.71 26.36
CA GLU A 125 -40.47 -4.66 27.36
C GLU A 125 -40.01 -5.20 28.72
N THR A 126 -39.26 -6.31 28.75
CA THR A 126 -38.78 -6.87 30.02
C THR A 126 -37.79 -5.93 30.71
N LEU A 127 -36.93 -5.26 29.94
CA LEU A 127 -36.02 -4.24 30.46
C LEU A 127 -36.74 -2.97 30.90
N ARG A 128 -37.82 -2.58 30.22
CA ARG A 128 -38.66 -1.45 30.64
C ARG A 128 -39.33 -1.74 31.97
N ASN A 129 -39.86 -2.94 32.16
CA ASN A 129 -40.48 -3.36 33.41
C ASN A 129 -39.46 -3.37 34.54
N LEU A 130 -38.28 -3.96 34.32
CA LEU A 130 -37.19 -3.95 35.31
C LEU A 130 -36.72 -2.52 35.65
N ALA A 131 -36.57 -1.66 34.64
CA ALA A 131 -36.15 -0.27 34.84
C ALA A 131 -37.20 0.54 35.63
N ASN A 132 -38.49 0.25 35.44
CA ASN A 132 -39.57 0.84 36.26
C ASN A 132 -39.50 0.35 37.70
N GLU A 133 -39.40 -0.97 37.90
CA GLU A 133 -39.32 -1.60 39.22
C GLU A 133 -38.13 -1.06 40.03
N LYS A 134 -36.97 -0.93 39.39
CA LYS A 134 -35.73 -0.44 40.02
C LYS A 134 -35.57 1.08 39.99
N ASN A 135 -36.54 1.82 39.44
CA ASN A 135 -36.52 3.28 39.28
C ASN A 135 -35.21 3.82 38.63
N ILE A 136 -34.76 3.18 37.56
CA ILE A 136 -33.58 3.57 36.78
C ILE A 136 -33.96 3.93 35.34
N TYR A 137 -33.06 4.62 34.64
CA TYR A 137 -33.32 4.99 33.25
C TYR A 137 -33.12 3.81 32.29
N LEU A 138 -33.90 3.79 31.20
CA LEU A 138 -33.67 2.89 30.07
C LEU A 138 -33.18 3.69 28.86
N VAL A 139 -32.00 3.35 28.34
CA VAL A 139 -31.45 3.91 27.10
C VAL A 139 -31.62 2.86 25.99
N GLU A 140 -32.39 3.19 24.96
CA GLU A 140 -32.74 2.31 23.84
C GLU A 140 -31.88 2.66 22.61
N ASP A 141 -30.92 1.81 22.24
CA ASP A 141 -30.10 1.99 21.05
C ASP A 141 -30.82 1.45 19.80
N CYS A 142 -31.45 2.37 19.08
CA CYS A 142 -32.13 2.15 17.82
C CYS A 142 -31.20 2.36 16.60
N ALA A 143 -29.88 2.32 16.75
CA ALA A 143 -28.96 2.60 15.63
C ALA A 143 -29.10 1.63 14.44
N HIS A 144 -29.66 0.44 14.64
CA HIS A 144 -29.88 -0.59 13.61
C HIS A 144 -31.36 -0.78 13.23
N VAL A 145 -32.28 0.00 13.80
CA VAL A 145 -33.72 -0.13 13.55
C VAL A 145 -34.33 1.23 13.20
N ILE A 146 -35.15 1.27 12.15
CA ILE A 146 -35.96 2.43 11.75
C ILE A 146 -37.29 1.84 11.25
N TYR A 147 -38.42 2.48 11.56
CA TYR A 147 -39.78 1.96 11.26
C TYR A 147 -40.07 0.55 11.80
N ALA A 148 -39.30 0.09 12.79
CA ALA A 148 -39.53 -1.19 13.43
C ALA A 148 -40.49 -1.06 14.63
N GLY A 149 -41.12 -2.17 15.00
CA GLY A 149 -42.02 -2.27 16.15
C GLY A 149 -42.12 -3.67 16.72
N GLU A 150 -42.54 -3.74 17.98
CA GLU A 150 -42.75 -4.96 18.74
C GLU A 150 -43.98 -4.77 19.64
N HIS A 151 -44.81 -5.81 19.78
CA HIS A 151 -46.06 -5.79 20.57
C HIS A 151 -46.96 -4.57 20.29
N GLY A 152 -47.12 -4.19 19.01
CA GLY A 152 -47.96 -3.07 18.59
C GLY A 152 -47.39 -1.68 18.87
N LYS A 153 -46.18 -1.58 19.44
CA LYS A 153 -45.50 -0.32 19.77
C LYS A 153 -44.22 -0.13 18.96
N LYS A 154 -43.98 1.08 18.48
CA LYS A 154 -42.79 1.41 17.68
C LYS A 154 -41.52 1.35 18.54
N LEU A 155 -40.44 0.80 18.00
CA LEU A 155 -39.12 0.92 18.64
C LEU A 155 -38.66 2.37 18.65
N GLY A 156 -37.92 2.73 19.69
CA GLY A 156 -37.58 4.10 20.03
C GLY A 156 -38.59 4.79 20.94
N THR A 157 -39.63 4.09 21.41
CA THR A 157 -40.65 4.61 22.33
C THR A 157 -40.71 3.85 23.66
N TRP A 158 -39.81 2.88 23.86
CA TRP A 158 -39.74 2.08 25.08
C TRP A 158 -38.75 2.67 26.08
N GLY A 159 -37.62 3.17 25.60
CA GLY A 159 -36.61 3.84 26.40
C GLY A 159 -37.09 5.17 26.96
N ASP A 160 -36.41 5.64 28.00
CA ASP A 160 -36.47 7.04 28.43
C ASP A 160 -35.77 7.95 27.42
N PHE A 161 -34.65 7.43 26.91
CA PHE A 161 -33.83 8.01 25.85
C PHE A 161 -33.70 6.97 24.74
N SER A 162 -33.94 7.36 23.49
CA SER A 162 -33.74 6.46 22.35
C SER A 162 -32.79 7.09 21.32
N ILE A 163 -31.84 6.31 20.81
CA ILE A 163 -30.75 6.81 19.96
C ILE A 163 -30.85 6.20 18.56
N PHE A 164 -30.92 7.04 17.52
CA PHE A 164 -30.94 6.60 16.13
C PHE A 164 -29.67 7.01 15.39
N SER A 165 -29.30 6.25 14.36
CA SER A 165 -28.10 6.49 13.55
C SER A 165 -28.40 6.39 12.05
N PRO A 166 -28.88 7.46 11.39
CA PRO A 166 -29.21 7.44 9.96
C PRO A 166 -28.01 7.13 9.07
N ARG A 167 -26.78 7.36 9.55
CA ARG A 167 -25.55 6.93 8.89
C ARG A 167 -25.51 5.43 8.59
N LYS A 168 -26.08 4.61 9.48
CA LYS A 168 -26.06 3.13 9.36
C LYS A 168 -27.16 2.62 8.43
N MET A 169 -28.36 3.20 8.52
CA MET A 169 -29.55 2.68 7.83
C MET A 169 -29.83 3.39 6.50
N LEU A 170 -29.56 4.69 6.41
CA LEU A 170 -29.97 5.57 5.30
C LEU A 170 -28.79 6.12 4.48
N ASN A 171 -27.57 5.64 4.73
CA ASN A 171 -26.36 6.01 3.98
C ASN A 171 -26.04 7.52 3.99
N LEU A 172 -26.46 8.22 5.04
CA LEU A 172 -26.01 9.59 5.28
C LEU A 172 -24.54 9.58 5.76
N PRO A 173 -23.71 10.56 5.39
CA PRO A 173 -22.29 10.58 5.75
C PRO A 173 -22.04 10.78 7.26
N GLU A 174 -23.04 11.30 7.96
CA GLU A 174 -23.03 11.61 9.39
C GLU A 174 -24.46 11.55 9.93
N GLY A 175 -24.62 11.71 11.25
CA GLY A 175 -25.92 11.84 11.89
C GLY A 175 -26.12 10.91 13.08
N GLY A 176 -26.87 11.42 14.05
CA GLY A 176 -27.33 10.77 15.25
C GLY A 176 -28.53 11.54 15.78
N TYR A 177 -29.58 10.85 16.22
CA TYR A 177 -30.78 11.50 16.74
C TYR A 177 -31.05 10.97 18.14
N LEU A 178 -31.40 11.86 19.05
CA LEU A 178 -31.85 11.53 20.40
C LEU A 178 -33.34 11.82 20.48
N VAL A 179 -34.13 10.82 20.84
CA VAL A 179 -35.55 10.95 21.15
C VAL A 179 -35.71 10.86 22.66
N LEU A 180 -36.44 11.82 23.24
CA LEU A 180 -36.84 11.82 24.64
C LEU A 180 -38.31 11.45 24.73
N ASN A 181 -38.60 10.28 25.32
CA ASN A 181 -39.97 9.77 25.41
C ASN A 181 -40.74 10.35 26.61
N ARG A 182 -40.03 10.97 27.56
CA ARG A 182 -40.59 11.83 28.60
C ARG A 182 -39.96 13.22 28.57
N ARG A 183 -40.60 14.18 29.24
CA ARG A 183 -40.02 15.53 29.40
C ARG A 183 -38.97 15.47 30.51
N PHE A 184 -37.80 16.00 30.21
CA PHE A 184 -36.70 16.15 31.17
C PHE A 184 -36.49 17.64 31.42
N GLU A 185 -36.60 18.05 32.68
CA GLU A 185 -36.36 19.44 33.07
C GLU A 185 -34.91 19.82 32.76
N ASN A 186 -34.72 20.99 32.15
CA ASN A 186 -33.40 21.55 31.81
C ASN A 186 -32.53 20.72 30.85
N PHE A 187 -33.05 19.68 30.18
CA PHE A 187 -32.29 19.01 29.13
C PHE A 187 -32.07 19.96 27.95
N LYS A 188 -30.81 20.33 27.70
CA LYS A 188 -30.39 21.11 26.54
C LYS A 188 -29.17 20.44 25.92
N PRO A 189 -29.12 20.32 24.58
CA PRO A 189 -28.01 19.66 23.93
C PRO A 189 -26.72 20.47 24.05
N SER A 190 -25.62 19.82 24.40
CA SER A 190 -24.32 20.44 24.71
C SER A 190 -23.47 20.72 23.46
N TYR A 191 -24.07 21.25 22.39
CA TYR A 191 -23.39 21.44 21.10
C TYR A 191 -22.25 22.46 21.19
N THR A 192 -21.03 22.03 20.87
CA THR A 192 -19.87 22.93 20.73
C THR A 192 -19.77 23.56 19.34
N LYS A 193 -20.30 22.89 18.30
CA LYS A 193 -20.31 23.33 16.89
C LYS A 193 -21.15 22.41 16.03
N SER A 194 -21.40 22.80 14.78
CA SER A 194 -21.96 21.91 13.75
C SER A 194 -20.86 21.27 12.89
N VAL A 195 -21.18 20.16 12.24
CA VAL A 195 -20.28 19.58 11.23
C VAL A 195 -20.31 20.43 9.94
N ASN A 196 -19.17 20.49 9.25
CA ASN A 196 -18.99 21.28 8.04
C ASN A 196 -19.70 20.62 6.83
N SER A 197 -20.57 21.35 6.15
CA SER A 197 -21.29 20.88 4.95
C SER A 197 -20.38 20.45 3.79
N LEU A 198 -19.18 21.04 3.64
CA LEU A 198 -18.22 20.62 2.60
C LEU A 198 -17.66 19.22 2.88
N TYR A 199 -17.41 18.92 4.17
CA TYR A 199 -17.04 17.56 4.59
C TYR A 199 -18.19 16.59 4.25
N THR A 200 -19.42 16.94 4.60
CA THR A 200 -20.63 16.15 4.29
C THR A 200 -20.79 15.91 2.79
N LEU A 201 -20.64 16.96 1.96
CA LEU A 201 -20.74 16.88 0.51
C LEU A 201 -19.66 15.96 -0.08
N SER A 202 -18.41 16.12 0.36
CA SER A 202 -17.31 15.26 -0.08
C SER A 202 -17.56 13.78 0.20
N LYS A 203 -18.16 13.47 1.36
CA LYS A 203 -18.50 12.10 1.76
C LYS A 203 -19.68 11.54 0.98
N LEU A 204 -20.71 12.34 0.72
CA LEU A 204 -21.82 11.96 -0.16
C LEU A 204 -21.34 11.64 -1.58
N LEU A 205 -20.47 12.49 -2.14
CA LEU A 205 -19.88 12.26 -3.46
C LEU A 205 -19.02 10.99 -3.49
N GLN A 206 -18.20 10.76 -2.45
CA GLN A 206 -17.41 9.54 -2.32
C GLN A 206 -18.31 8.28 -2.30
N THR A 207 -19.35 8.28 -1.46
CA THR A 207 -20.28 7.16 -1.34
C THR A 207 -21.03 6.90 -2.65
N ARG A 208 -21.46 7.96 -3.34
CA ARG A 208 -22.13 7.86 -4.66
C ARG A 208 -21.18 7.36 -5.74
N GLY A 209 -19.94 7.86 -5.76
CA GLY A 209 -18.91 7.39 -6.68
C GLY A 209 -18.62 5.91 -6.52
N LYS A 210 -18.52 5.43 -5.27
CA LYS A 210 -18.39 3.99 -4.94
C LYS A 210 -19.57 3.17 -5.45
N TYR A 211 -20.79 3.66 -5.28
CA TYR A 211 -21.99 2.98 -5.81
C TYR A 211 -21.99 2.93 -7.34
N TYR A 212 -21.70 4.04 -8.00
CA TYR A 212 -21.65 4.09 -9.46
C TYR A 212 -20.58 3.16 -10.01
N TYR A 213 -19.41 3.15 -9.37
CA TYR A 213 -18.34 2.21 -9.64
C TYR A 213 -18.81 0.76 -9.56
N LEU A 214 -19.41 0.35 -8.44
CA LEU A 214 -19.96 -1.01 -8.27
C LEU A 214 -21.03 -1.35 -9.29
N LYS A 215 -21.84 -0.37 -9.70
CA LYS A 215 -22.86 -0.56 -10.73
C LYS A 215 -22.23 -0.80 -12.10
N LEU A 216 -21.21 -0.01 -12.47
CA LEU A 216 -20.48 -0.16 -13.73
C LEU A 216 -19.72 -1.48 -13.81
N THR A 217 -19.25 -1.99 -12.68
CA THR A 217 -18.52 -3.26 -12.61
C THR A 217 -19.44 -4.47 -12.36
N ASN A 218 -20.76 -4.32 -12.50
CA ASN A 218 -21.73 -5.38 -12.26
C ASN A 218 -21.57 -6.06 -10.89
N GLY A 219 -21.19 -5.28 -9.86
CA GLY A 219 -20.97 -5.75 -8.50
C GLY A 219 -19.54 -6.16 -8.16
N ASN A 220 -18.64 -6.23 -9.14
CA ASN A 220 -17.26 -6.64 -8.90
C ASN A 220 -16.41 -5.49 -8.34
N ASP A 221 -15.89 -5.65 -7.12
CA ASP A 221 -14.96 -4.68 -6.51
C ASP A 221 -13.51 -4.88 -6.95
N ILE A 222 -13.35 -4.81 -8.25
CA ILE A 222 -12.15 -4.90 -9.07
C ILE A 222 -10.99 -4.01 -8.55
N LEU A 223 -11.29 -2.86 -7.93
CA LEU A 223 -10.36 -1.84 -7.43
C LEU A 223 -10.12 -1.92 -5.92
N GLY A 224 -10.85 -2.76 -5.19
CA GLY A 224 -10.89 -2.70 -3.72
C GLY A 224 -11.45 -1.38 -3.17
N ILE A 225 -12.15 -0.59 -4.00
CA ILE A 225 -12.77 0.70 -3.61
C ILE A 225 -14.07 0.45 -2.85
N ALA A 226 -14.76 -0.63 -3.19
CA ALA A 226 -15.99 -1.04 -2.56
C ALA A 226 -15.79 -1.83 -1.26
N LYS A 227 -14.56 -2.26 -0.95
CA LYS A 227 -14.17 -2.61 0.42
C LYS A 227 -14.61 -1.46 1.30
N MET A 228 -15.48 -1.74 2.27
CA MET A 228 -15.63 -0.76 3.34
C MET A 228 -14.24 -0.59 3.96
N PRO A 229 -13.88 0.61 4.42
CA PRO A 229 -12.71 0.70 5.28
C PRO A 229 -12.82 -0.40 6.33
N GLU A 230 -11.72 -1.10 6.60
CA GLU A 230 -11.61 -1.87 7.84
C GLU A 230 -12.24 -1.05 8.95
N ARG A 231 -13.11 -1.68 9.75
CA ARG A 231 -13.78 -1.03 10.89
C ARG A 231 -12.74 -0.11 11.51
N GLY A 232 -12.99 1.20 11.42
CA GLY A 232 -11.96 2.17 11.73
C GLY A 232 -11.45 1.86 13.12
N PHE A 233 -10.22 1.33 13.20
CA PHE A 233 -9.47 1.29 14.43
C PHE A 233 -9.39 2.75 14.86
N MET A 234 -10.19 3.10 15.86
CA MET A 234 -10.04 4.40 16.50
C MET A 234 -8.74 4.32 17.26
N ASP A 235 -7.81 5.18 16.89
CA ASP A 235 -6.56 5.44 17.59
C ASP A 235 -6.83 5.50 19.11
N TYR A 236 -6.38 4.44 19.80
CA TYR A 236 -6.56 4.22 21.24
C TYR A 236 -5.81 5.25 22.09
N SER A 237 -4.92 6.04 21.47
CA SER A 237 -4.05 6.98 22.19
C SER A 237 -4.69 8.34 22.48
N ARG A 238 -5.91 8.61 21.97
CA ARG A 238 -6.58 9.90 22.15
C ARG A 238 -7.90 9.72 22.88
N ILE A 239 -7.88 9.93 24.19
CA ILE A 239 -9.09 10.26 24.96
C ILE A 239 -9.57 11.62 24.42
N HIS A 240 -10.42 11.58 23.37
CA HIS A 240 -11.04 12.78 22.84
C HIS A 240 -11.86 13.42 23.97
N LYS A 241 -11.47 14.60 24.46
CA LYS A 241 -12.43 15.53 25.09
C LYS A 241 -13.60 15.65 24.11
N SER A 242 -14.73 15.03 24.43
CA SER A 242 -15.81 14.79 23.48
C SER A 242 -16.50 16.10 23.12
N GLN A 243 -16.05 16.74 22.04
CA GLN A 243 -16.78 17.85 21.44
C GLN A 243 -18.08 17.30 20.85
N ILE A 244 -19.20 17.50 21.55
CA ILE A 244 -20.53 17.19 21.05
C ILE A 244 -20.83 18.16 19.91
N LYS A 245 -21.19 17.60 18.74
CA LYS A 245 -21.47 18.38 17.52
C LYS A 245 -22.90 18.18 17.06
N ASN A 246 -23.51 19.22 16.53
CA ASN A 246 -24.76 19.16 15.76
C ASN A 246 -24.49 18.70 14.30
N ILE A 247 -25.51 18.22 13.60
CA ILE A 247 -25.42 17.84 12.18
C ILE A 247 -25.12 19.06 11.28
N SER A 248 -24.58 18.82 10.09
CA SER A 248 -24.45 19.86 9.06
C SER A 248 -25.80 20.27 8.48
N ARG A 249 -25.86 21.48 7.91
CA ARG A 249 -27.06 21.96 7.18
C ARG A 249 -27.43 21.03 6.03
N LEU A 250 -26.42 20.49 5.35
CA LEU A 250 -26.63 19.56 4.24
C LEU A 250 -27.26 18.25 4.72
N THR A 251 -26.75 17.64 5.79
CA THR A 251 -27.36 16.43 6.38
C THR A 251 -28.79 16.69 6.88
N SER A 252 -29.04 17.87 7.46
CA SER A 252 -30.40 18.26 7.87
C SER A 252 -31.34 18.34 6.67
N PHE A 253 -30.91 18.95 5.56
CA PHE A 253 -31.69 18.97 4.33
C PHE A 253 -31.99 17.54 3.82
N TYR A 254 -30.96 16.69 3.71
CA TYR A 254 -31.13 15.31 3.25
C TYR A 254 -32.04 14.46 4.15
N SER A 255 -31.96 14.63 5.46
CA SER A 255 -32.76 13.84 6.42
C SER A 255 -34.26 14.12 6.31
N LYS A 256 -34.63 15.32 5.87
CA LYS A 256 -36.03 15.69 5.57
C LYS A 256 -36.54 15.12 4.25
N HIS A 257 -35.65 14.89 3.28
CA HIS A 257 -36.06 14.48 1.92
C HIS A 257 -35.78 13.00 1.62
N VAL A 258 -35.13 12.27 2.52
CA VAL A 258 -34.90 10.83 2.34
C VAL A 258 -36.17 10.03 2.63
N ASP A 259 -36.65 9.28 1.64
CA ASP A 259 -37.72 8.31 1.82
C ASP A 259 -37.19 7.05 2.52
N ALA A 260 -37.27 7.06 3.86
CA ALA A 260 -36.71 5.99 4.67
C ALA A 260 -37.51 4.69 4.55
N LYS A 261 -38.82 4.75 4.27
CA LYS A 261 -39.67 3.56 4.12
C LYS A 261 -39.23 2.74 2.90
N THR A 262 -39.02 3.38 1.75
CA THR A 262 -38.55 2.70 0.54
C THR A 262 -37.16 2.06 0.73
N HIS A 263 -36.26 2.74 1.46
CA HIS A 263 -34.95 2.17 1.80
C HIS A 263 -35.08 0.89 2.64
N ILE A 264 -36.04 0.83 3.56
CA ILE A 264 -36.27 -0.32 4.44
C ILE A 264 -36.91 -1.48 3.69
N GLU A 265 -37.90 -1.21 2.85
CA GLU A 265 -38.52 -2.26 2.02
C GLU A 265 -37.48 -2.92 1.10
N LYS A 266 -36.57 -2.12 0.53
CA LYS A 266 -35.47 -2.68 -0.26
C LYS A 266 -34.50 -3.52 0.57
N ARG A 267 -34.23 -3.15 1.83
CA ARG A 267 -33.43 -3.96 2.76
C ARG A 267 -34.11 -5.28 3.09
N LYS A 268 -35.43 -5.29 3.32
CA LYS A 268 -36.22 -6.51 3.56
C LYS A 268 -36.15 -7.46 2.36
N GLN A 269 -36.35 -6.94 1.14
CA GLN A 269 -36.21 -7.73 -0.09
C GLN A 269 -34.81 -8.36 -0.19
N ASN A 270 -33.76 -7.56 0.03
CA ASN A 270 -32.38 -8.01 -0.01
C ASN A 270 -32.05 -9.03 1.09
N TYR A 271 -32.62 -8.85 2.29
CA TYR A 271 -32.50 -9.79 3.39
C TYR A 271 -33.08 -11.16 3.04
N PHE A 272 -34.33 -11.20 2.54
CA PHE A 272 -34.96 -12.47 2.16
C PHE A 272 -34.24 -13.15 0.98
N TYR A 273 -33.69 -12.37 0.05
CA TYR A 273 -32.87 -12.90 -1.04
C TYR A 273 -31.67 -13.70 -0.51
N LEU A 274 -30.84 -13.07 0.32
CA LEU A 274 -29.68 -13.72 0.90
C LEU A 274 -30.05 -14.82 1.89
N TYR A 275 -31.10 -14.61 2.70
CA TYR A 275 -31.57 -15.59 3.67
C TYR A 275 -31.95 -16.91 2.99
N ASN A 276 -32.73 -16.84 1.91
CA ASN A 276 -33.16 -18.02 1.17
C ASN A 276 -31.98 -18.72 0.47
N GLY A 277 -30.99 -17.97 0.00
CA GLY A 277 -29.80 -18.56 -0.60
C GLY A 277 -28.86 -19.21 0.41
N LEU A 278 -28.80 -18.72 1.66
CA LEU A 278 -27.80 -19.16 2.65
C LEU A 278 -28.31 -20.15 3.70
N LYS A 279 -29.63 -20.30 3.87
CA LYS A 279 -30.22 -21.11 4.95
C LYS A 279 -29.90 -22.61 4.89
N ASP A 280 -29.56 -23.13 3.71
CA ASP A 280 -29.41 -24.58 3.46
C ASP A 280 -27.94 -25.05 3.48
N PHE A 281 -26.99 -24.15 3.74
CA PHE A 281 -25.57 -24.49 3.90
C PHE A 281 -25.30 -25.23 5.21
N SER A 282 -24.32 -26.15 5.23
CA SER A 282 -24.05 -26.99 6.41
C SER A 282 -23.10 -26.32 7.40
N PHE A 283 -22.15 -25.51 6.91
CA PHE A 283 -21.12 -24.87 7.73
C PHE A 283 -21.53 -23.48 8.27
N LEU A 284 -22.63 -22.91 7.81
CA LEU A 284 -23.18 -21.64 8.27
C LEU A 284 -24.70 -21.73 8.44
N LYS A 285 -25.26 -20.92 9.35
CA LYS A 285 -26.70 -20.76 9.51
C LYS A 285 -27.06 -19.29 9.72
N PRO A 286 -28.17 -18.79 9.14
CA PRO A 286 -28.74 -17.51 9.56
C PRO A 286 -28.96 -17.48 11.06
N LEU A 287 -28.64 -16.36 11.70
CA LEU A 287 -28.74 -16.25 13.16
C LEU A 287 -30.18 -16.33 13.66
N TYR A 288 -31.13 -15.84 12.87
CA TYR A 288 -32.55 -15.81 13.19
C TYR A 288 -33.36 -16.56 12.14
N ASN A 289 -34.41 -17.25 12.59
CA ASN A 289 -35.34 -17.98 11.72
C ASN A 289 -36.34 -17.00 11.09
N GLY A 290 -35.91 -16.29 10.05
CA GLY A 290 -36.73 -15.34 9.31
C GLY A 290 -36.70 -13.91 9.86
N LEU A 291 -37.68 -13.11 9.43
CA LEU A 291 -37.80 -11.68 9.75
C LEU A 291 -39.30 -11.29 9.83
N PRO A 292 -39.85 -11.04 11.02
CA PRO A 292 -41.20 -10.51 11.19
C PRO A 292 -41.44 -9.21 10.41
N GLU A 293 -42.68 -8.97 9.96
CA GLU A 293 -43.04 -7.81 9.14
C GLU A 293 -42.72 -6.47 9.82
N THR A 294 -42.88 -6.42 11.16
CA THR A 294 -42.62 -5.24 11.97
C THR A 294 -41.14 -5.01 12.24
N TRP A 295 -40.24 -5.90 11.82
CA TRP A 295 -38.80 -5.77 12.03
C TRP A 295 -38.11 -5.15 10.81
N THR A 296 -36.89 -4.64 10.99
CA THR A 296 -36.17 -3.93 9.93
C THR A 296 -34.70 -4.34 9.93
N PRO A 297 -34.20 -4.98 8.86
CA PRO A 297 -32.87 -5.58 8.89
C PRO A 297 -31.77 -4.54 8.60
N TYR A 298 -30.75 -4.53 9.45
CA TYR A 298 -29.52 -3.75 9.21
C TYR A 298 -28.53 -4.54 8.34
N SER A 299 -28.37 -5.82 8.67
CA SER A 299 -27.51 -6.83 8.03
C SER A 299 -28.22 -8.20 8.10
N LEU A 300 -27.70 -9.20 7.38
CA LEU A 300 -28.03 -10.60 7.61
C LEU A 300 -26.92 -11.21 8.49
N PRO A 301 -27.13 -11.35 9.81
CA PRO A 301 -26.19 -12.06 10.67
C PRO A 301 -26.24 -13.57 10.41
N VAL A 302 -25.08 -14.19 10.21
CA VAL A 302 -24.90 -15.64 10.06
C VAL A 302 -23.90 -16.16 11.09
N VAL A 303 -24.17 -17.34 11.64
CA VAL A 303 -23.29 -18.06 12.56
C VAL A 303 -22.56 -19.13 11.77
N VAL A 304 -21.25 -19.05 11.75
CA VAL A 304 -20.35 -19.99 11.07
C VAL A 304 -19.85 -21.01 12.09
N GLN A 305 -19.70 -22.26 11.66
CA GLN A 305 -19.13 -23.31 12.49
C GLN A 305 -17.73 -22.91 13.01
N LYS A 306 -17.47 -23.30 14.27
CA LYS A 306 -16.26 -22.91 15.00
C LYS A 306 -15.00 -23.26 14.21
N GLY A 307 -14.08 -22.29 14.09
CA GLY A 307 -12.82 -22.42 13.36
C GLY A 307 -12.87 -21.91 11.91
N ASN A 308 -14.05 -21.78 11.32
CA ASN A 308 -14.19 -21.40 9.90
C ASN A 308 -14.55 -19.93 9.66
N ARG A 309 -14.92 -19.19 10.72
CA ARG A 309 -15.36 -17.79 10.63
C ARG A 309 -14.33 -16.89 9.94
N ASP A 310 -13.11 -16.87 10.44
CA ASP A 310 -12.05 -15.97 9.92
C ASP A 310 -11.63 -16.36 8.49
N LEU A 311 -11.68 -17.65 8.16
CA LEU A 311 -11.42 -18.17 6.82
C LEU A 311 -12.48 -17.69 5.83
N LEU A 312 -13.77 -17.94 6.13
CA LEU A 312 -14.88 -17.48 5.29
C LEU A 312 -14.87 -15.96 5.15
N GLN A 313 -14.65 -15.23 6.25
CA GLN A 313 -14.56 -13.78 6.22
C GLN A 313 -13.42 -13.31 5.31
N SER A 314 -12.24 -13.93 5.41
CA SER A 314 -11.10 -13.60 4.56
C SER A 314 -11.41 -13.86 3.08
N GLU A 315 -12.10 -14.95 2.77
CA GLU A 315 -12.46 -15.31 1.40
C GLU A 315 -13.51 -14.37 0.81
N LEU A 316 -14.53 -14.00 1.59
CA LEU A 316 -15.50 -12.96 1.23
C LEU A 316 -14.79 -11.63 0.96
N ILE A 317 -13.89 -11.18 1.86
CA ILE A 317 -13.13 -9.92 1.71
C ILE A 317 -12.20 -9.96 0.49
N ASN A 318 -11.53 -11.09 0.24
CA ASN A 318 -10.67 -11.28 -0.92
C ASN A 318 -11.47 -11.27 -2.23
N SER A 319 -12.72 -11.73 -2.18
CA SER A 319 -13.68 -11.67 -3.29
C SER A 319 -14.33 -10.29 -3.47
N GLY A 320 -13.98 -9.30 -2.65
CA GLY A 320 -14.50 -7.94 -2.73
C GLY A 320 -15.84 -7.73 -2.03
N ILE A 321 -16.26 -8.69 -1.20
CA ILE A 321 -17.47 -8.61 -0.38
C ILE A 321 -17.10 -8.05 0.99
N SER A 322 -17.69 -6.91 1.34
CA SER A 322 -17.53 -6.33 2.66
C SER A 322 -18.48 -6.98 3.64
N CYS A 323 -17.96 -7.75 4.60
CA CYS A 323 -18.73 -8.36 5.69
C CYS A 323 -18.16 -7.94 7.05
N GLY A 324 -19.04 -7.77 8.04
CA GLY A 324 -18.66 -7.55 9.44
C GLY A 324 -18.41 -8.87 10.15
N ALA A 325 -17.73 -8.84 11.30
CA ALA A 325 -17.53 -9.98 12.19
C ALA A 325 -17.87 -9.63 13.65
N GLY A 326 -18.97 -8.89 13.88
CA GLY A 326 -19.31 -8.43 15.23
C GLY A 326 -18.26 -7.49 15.82
N TRP A 327 -18.20 -7.29 17.14
CA TRP A 327 -17.18 -6.45 17.77
C TRP A 327 -16.11 -7.31 18.48
N PRO A 328 -14.89 -7.45 17.91
CA PRO A 328 -13.86 -8.31 18.50
C PRO A 328 -13.25 -7.73 19.79
N GLU A 329 -13.45 -6.44 20.07
CA GLU A 329 -12.93 -5.71 21.24
C GLU A 329 -13.85 -5.80 22.47
N SER A 330 -14.57 -6.90 22.64
CA SER A 330 -15.43 -7.12 23.82
C SER A 330 -14.56 -7.14 25.09
N PRO A 331 -15.01 -6.57 26.23
CA PRO A 331 -14.27 -6.65 27.48
C PRO A 331 -13.96 -8.12 27.81
N PHE A 332 -12.68 -8.51 27.78
CA PHE A 332 -12.27 -9.89 28.02
C PHE A 332 -12.30 -10.23 29.51
N ASP A 333 -13.50 -10.32 30.07
CA ASP A 333 -13.76 -10.95 31.36
C ASP A 333 -13.99 -12.45 31.12
N LYS A 334 -13.34 -13.31 31.94
CA LYS A 334 -13.50 -14.77 31.88
C LYS A 334 -14.94 -15.23 32.11
N ARG A 335 -15.79 -14.38 32.70
CA ARG A 335 -17.22 -14.62 32.93
C ARG A 335 -18.07 -14.52 31.66
N LEU A 336 -17.59 -13.83 30.62
CA LEU A 336 -18.35 -13.53 29.40
C LEU A 336 -18.19 -14.61 28.30
N LYS A 337 -18.32 -15.88 28.67
CA LYS A 337 -18.12 -17.05 27.80
C LYS A 337 -19.10 -17.10 26.62
N LYS A 338 -20.39 -16.81 26.83
CA LYS A 338 -21.40 -16.89 25.76
C LYS A 338 -21.16 -15.83 24.69
N THR A 339 -20.83 -14.62 25.13
CA THR A 339 -20.51 -13.51 24.24
C THR A 339 -19.22 -13.76 23.47
N LEU A 340 -18.20 -14.32 24.12
CA LEU A 340 -16.96 -14.71 23.45
C LEU A 340 -17.25 -15.75 22.35
N ALA A 341 -18.05 -16.76 22.64
CA ALA A 341 -18.43 -17.78 21.66
C ALA A 341 -19.16 -17.19 20.45
N LEU A 342 -20.13 -16.28 20.66
CA LEU A 342 -20.79 -15.55 19.58
C LEU A 342 -19.79 -14.73 18.74
N SER A 343 -18.87 -14.01 19.40
CA SER A 343 -17.89 -13.17 18.71
C SER A 343 -16.92 -13.94 17.80
N GLN A 344 -16.73 -15.24 18.05
CA GLN A 344 -15.86 -16.12 17.28
C GLN A 344 -16.56 -16.80 16.09
N SER A 345 -17.89 -16.76 16.03
CA SER A 345 -18.69 -17.47 15.02
C SER A 345 -19.50 -16.54 14.12
N LEU A 346 -19.76 -15.30 14.54
CA LEU A 346 -20.63 -14.38 13.82
C LEU A 346 -19.97 -13.70 12.61
N ILE A 347 -20.69 -13.65 11.49
CA ILE A 347 -20.44 -12.79 10.33
C ILE A 347 -21.71 -11.97 10.01
N GLU A 348 -21.54 -10.70 9.68
CA GLU A 348 -22.62 -9.78 9.28
C GLU A 348 -22.56 -9.55 7.77
N LEU A 349 -23.51 -10.09 7.02
CA LEU A 349 -23.61 -9.91 5.57
C LEU A 349 -24.43 -8.67 5.21
N PRO A 350 -24.01 -7.88 4.20
CA PRO A 350 -24.65 -6.61 3.89
C PRO A 350 -25.98 -6.78 3.12
N VAL A 351 -27.06 -6.14 3.58
CA VAL A 351 -28.37 -6.10 2.90
C VAL A 351 -28.75 -4.69 2.42
N HIS A 352 -27.74 -3.86 2.11
CA HIS A 352 -27.93 -2.43 1.81
C HIS A 352 -28.90 -2.22 0.61
N PRO A 353 -29.76 -1.18 0.61
CA PRO A 353 -30.70 -0.91 -0.49
C PRO A 353 -30.02 -0.60 -1.85
N PHE A 354 -28.71 -0.39 -1.85
CA PHE A 354 -27.91 -0.09 -3.05
C PHE A 354 -27.10 -1.30 -3.52
N THR A 355 -27.23 -2.45 -2.86
CA THR A 355 -26.59 -3.69 -3.31
C THR A 355 -27.38 -4.24 -4.50
N ASN A 356 -26.67 -4.69 -5.54
CA ASN A 356 -27.30 -5.30 -6.72
C ASN A 356 -27.37 -6.84 -6.59
N LYS A 357 -28.19 -7.49 -7.42
CA LYS A 357 -28.37 -8.95 -7.39
C LYS A 357 -27.05 -9.71 -7.57
N ASN A 358 -26.21 -9.28 -8.50
CA ASN A 358 -24.91 -9.92 -8.77
C ASN A 358 -23.97 -9.93 -7.55
N GLN A 359 -24.05 -8.91 -6.69
CA GLN A 359 -23.29 -8.90 -5.44
C GLN A 359 -23.78 -9.98 -4.46
N PHE A 360 -25.07 -10.30 -4.46
CA PHE A 360 -25.60 -11.41 -3.69
C PHE A 360 -25.23 -12.75 -4.31
N GLU A 361 -25.31 -12.90 -5.64
CA GLU A 361 -24.83 -14.12 -6.32
C GLU A 361 -23.37 -14.42 -5.95
N LYS A 362 -22.53 -13.38 -5.94
CA LYS A 362 -21.12 -13.54 -5.56
C LYS A 362 -20.93 -14.00 -4.12
N ILE A 363 -21.80 -13.57 -3.20
CA ILE A 363 -21.78 -14.07 -1.82
C ILE A 363 -22.13 -15.55 -1.80
N LEU A 364 -23.17 -15.94 -2.52
CA LEU A 364 -23.59 -17.34 -2.62
C LEU A 364 -22.49 -18.20 -3.26
N GLU A 365 -21.89 -17.76 -4.37
CA GLU A 365 -20.80 -18.46 -5.07
C GLU A 365 -19.58 -18.69 -4.16
N VAL A 366 -19.21 -17.70 -3.35
CA VAL A 366 -18.10 -17.86 -2.38
C VAL A 366 -18.48 -18.87 -1.31
N CYS A 367 -19.71 -18.84 -0.80
CA CYS A 367 -20.19 -19.83 0.16
C CYS A 367 -20.28 -21.24 -0.44
N GLU A 368 -20.69 -21.40 -1.71
CA GLU A 368 -20.70 -22.67 -2.44
C GLU A 368 -19.31 -23.26 -2.55
N LYS A 369 -18.33 -22.46 -2.99
CA LYS A 369 -16.91 -22.88 -3.06
C LYS A 369 -16.36 -23.25 -1.68
N PHE A 370 -16.75 -22.51 -0.66
CA PHE A 370 -16.35 -22.80 0.72
C PHE A 370 -16.97 -24.12 1.21
N GLU A 371 -18.25 -24.36 0.94
CA GLU A 371 -18.96 -25.62 1.26
C GLU A 371 -18.27 -26.82 0.60
N GLU A 372 -17.90 -26.72 -0.68
CA GLU A 372 -17.18 -27.79 -1.37
C GLU A 372 -15.83 -28.12 -0.72
N SER A 373 -15.07 -27.09 -0.32
CA SER A 373 -13.80 -27.27 0.41
C SER A 373 -14.04 -27.85 1.80
N PHE A 374 -15.07 -27.37 2.49
CA PHE A 374 -15.45 -27.80 3.82
C PHE A 374 -15.89 -29.27 3.85
N ILE A 375 -16.71 -29.70 2.89
CA ILE A 375 -17.15 -31.09 2.71
C ILE A 375 -15.95 -31.99 2.37
N LYS A 376 -15.06 -31.57 1.46
CA LYS A 376 -13.83 -32.33 1.12
C LYS A 376 -12.92 -32.54 2.32
N ASN A 377 -12.70 -31.50 3.12
CA ASN A 377 -11.87 -31.58 4.33
C ASN A 377 -12.54 -32.44 5.42
N SER A 378 -13.86 -32.32 5.59
CA SER A 378 -14.62 -33.14 6.54
C SER A 378 -14.58 -34.62 6.15
N HIS A 379 -14.68 -34.95 4.85
CA HIS A 379 -14.50 -36.32 4.36
C HIS A 379 -13.07 -36.84 4.51
N ALA A 380 -12.06 -36.00 4.29
CA ALA A 380 -10.65 -36.37 4.48
C ALA A 380 -10.33 -36.65 5.96
N VAL A 381 -10.88 -35.87 6.89
CA VAL A 381 -10.76 -36.10 8.34
C VAL A 381 -11.49 -37.37 8.75
N VAL A 382 -12.72 -37.61 8.27
CA VAL A 382 -13.45 -38.85 8.53
C VAL A 382 -12.76 -40.07 7.92
N GLN A 383 -12.12 -39.94 6.76
CA GLN A 383 -11.30 -41.02 6.17
C GLN A 383 -10.00 -41.23 6.94
N ALA A 384 -9.35 -40.18 7.43
CA ALA A 384 -8.16 -40.28 8.26
C ALA A 384 -8.47 -40.90 9.63
N GLU A 385 -9.59 -40.53 10.27
CA GLU A 385 -10.06 -41.15 11.50
C GLU A 385 -10.45 -42.62 11.27
N LYS A 386 -11.12 -42.95 10.16
CA LYS A 386 -11.36 -44.36 9.77
C LYS A 386 -10.09 -45.14 9.48
N LYS A 387 -9.05 -44.48 8.94
CA LYS A 387 -7.75 -45.10 8.67
C LYS A 387 -6.96 -45.35 9.96
N VAL A 388 -7.00 -44.41 10.91
CA VAL A 388 -6.41 -44.55 12.25
C VAL A 388 -7.16 -45.61 13.08
N LEU A 389 -8.49 -45.72 12.94
CA LEU A 389 -9.29 -46.78 13.56
C LEU A 389 -9.08 -48.17 12.92
N ASN A 390 -8.76 -48.24 11.62
CA ASN A 390 -8.43 -49.50 10.95
C ASN A 390 -6.96 -49.93 11.18
N GLU A 391 -6.03 -48.99 11.29
CA GLU A 391 -4.60 -49.28 11.58
C GLU A 391 -4.35 -49.64 13.06
N SER A 392 -5.30 -49.36 13.95
CA SER A 392 -5.27 -49.81 15.35
C SER A 392 -5.83 -51.22 15.59
N TYR A 393 -6.30 -51.92 14.54
CA TYR A 393 -6.81 -53.29 14.61
C TYR A 393 -5.96 -54.36 13.90
N THR A 394 -4.84 -54.01 13.26
CA THR A 394 -4.00 -54.97 12.51
C THR A 394 -2.51 -54.79 12.79
N GLY A 395 -2.12 -54.86 14.07
CA GLY A 395 -0.72 -54.64 14.47
C GLY A 395 -0.33 -55.35 15.76
N ALA A 396 -0.67 -56.63 15.90
CA ALA A 396 -0.11 -57.47 16.97
C ALA A 396 -0.09 -58.95 16.54
N THR A 397 0.88 -59.34 15.71
CA THR A 397 1.54 -60.67 15.75
C THR A 397 2.75 -60.68 14.81
N ASP A 398 3.83 -61.27 15.31
CA ASP A 398 4.94 -61.92 14.59
C ASP A 398 6.16 -61.09 14.14
N SER A 399 6.96 -60.78 15.16
CA SER A 399 8.34 -61.25 15.38
C SER A 399 9.18 -61.89 14.24
N ILE A 400 10.46 -61.45 14.20
CA ILE A 400 11.69 -62.19 13.89
C ILE A 400 12.06 -62.40 12.40
N SER A 401 13.05 -61.63 11.93
CA SER A 401 14.34 -62.19 11.47
C SER A 401 15.38 -61.09 11.24
N ARG A 402 16.59 -61.34 11.74
CA ARG A 402 17.81 -60.55 11.54
C ARG A 402 18.47 -60.93 10.21
N SER A 403 19.05 -59.97 9.51
CA SER A 403 20.41 -60.09 8.96
C SER A 403 20.96 -58.76 8.45
N PHE A 404 22.22 -58.49 8.81
CA PHE A 404 23.10 -57.44 8.33
C PHE A 404 23.48 -57.66 6.86
N ASN A 405 23.72 -56.58 6.10
CA ASN A 405 25.04 -56.33 5.51
C ASN A 405 25.17 -54.95 4.84
N ILE A 406 26.44 -54.53 4.83
CA ILE A 406 27.06 -53.25 4.48
C ILE A 406 27.35 -53.17 2.96
N GLU A 407 27.66 -51.95 2.51
CA GLU A 407 28.48 -51.56 1.33
C GLU A 407 27.78 -51.16 0.02
N GLY A 408 28.31 -50.09 -0.60
CA GLY A 408 28.17 -49.84 -2.03
C GLY A 408 27.89 -48.40 -2.46
N SER A 409 28.89 -47.74 -3.05
CA SER A 409 28.91 -46.37 -3.55
C SER A 409 28.25 -46.16 -4.92
N THR A 410 28.20 -44.87 -5.33
CA THR A 410 28.29 -44.35 -6.71
C THR A 410 27.05 -44.39 -7.65
N THR A 411 26.74 -43.18 -8.17
CA THR A 411 25.92 -42.76 -9.36
C THR A 411 26.08 -43.63 -10.62
N PRO A 412 25.32 -43.48 -11.76
CA PRO A 412 24.24 -42.54 -12.15
C PRO A 412 23.01 -43.23 -12.84
N PHE A 413 21.90 -42.53 -13.10
CA PHE A 413 20.82 -43.05 -13.96
C PHE A 413 20.96 -42.56 -15.40
N HIS A 414 21.30 -43.49 -16.29
CA HIS A 414 21.29 -43.34 -17.73
C HIS A 414 19.90 -43.63 -18.32
N ILE A 415 19.66 -42.92 -19.41
CA ILE A 415 18.57 -42.98 -20.39
C ILE A 415 18.41 -44.38 -21.00
N THR A 416 17.17 -44.80 -21.27
CA THR A 416 16.85 -45.73 -22.36
C THR A 416 15.70 -45.19 -23.21
N GLU A 417 15.99 -45.03 -24.49
CA GLU A 417 15.09 -44.68 -25.59
C GLU A 417 14.18 -45.85 -25.99
N GLN A 418 13.01 -45.51 -26.56
CA GLN A 418 12.39 -46.04 -27.80
C GLN A 418 10.86 -45.92 -27.68
N HIS A 419 10.07 -45.50 -28.67
CA HIS A 419 10.29 -44.80 -29.93
C HIS A 419 8.88 -44.36 -30.42
N ASN A 420 8.84 -43.23 -31.12
CA ASN A 420 7.90 -42.89 -32.19
C ASN A 420 6.40 -42.72 -31.90
N LYS A 421 5.98 -41.46 -31.80
CA LYS A 421 4.76 -40.95 -32.47
C LYS A 421 4.94 -39.47 -32.87
N THR A 422 5.16 -39.27 -34.16
CA THR A 422 4.79 -38.10 -34.99
C THR A 422 4.82 -36.72 -34.32
N VAL A 423 5.93 -36.04 -34.55
CA VAL A 423 6.15 -34.61 -34.32
C VAL A 423 5.23 -33.80 -35.25
N ASN A 424 4.23 -33.13 -34.68
CA ASN A 424 3.63 -31.96 -35.30
C ASN A 424 4.42 -30.73 -34.82
N ASN A 425 5.31 -30.25 -35.70
CA ASN A 425 6.01 -28.98 -35.55
C ASN A 425 4.97 -27.84 -35.58
N GLY A 426 4.66 -27.30 -34.41
CA GLY A 426 3.76 -26.16 -34.24
C GLY A 426 4.41 -25.07 -33.38
N THR A 427 5.63 -24.67 -33.71
CA THR A 427 6.26 -23.48 -33.12
C THR A 427 5.63 -22.25 -33.76
N ILE A 428 4.68 -21.61 -33.06
CA ILE A 428 4.24 -20.26 -33.44
C ILE A 428 5.36 -19.30 -33.04
N ARG A 429 6.38 -19.19 -33.90
CA ARG A 429 7.23 -18.01 -33.99
C ARG A 429 6.39 -16.94 -34.69
N GLU A 430 5.95 -15.91 -33.99
CA GLU A 430 5.48 -14.70 -34.67
C GLU A 430 6.70 -14.01 -35.30
N ILE A 431 6.90 -14.28 -36.59
CA ILE A 431 8.00 -13.78 -37.38
C ILE A 431 7.55 -12.48 -38.08
N GLY A 432 8.11 -11.35 -37.66
CA GLY A 432 8.23 -10.18 -38.53
C GLY A 432 9.29 -10.47 -39.60
N ASN A 433 8.89 -11.10 -40.71
CA ASN A 433 9.79 -11.55 -41.78
C ASN A 433 10.24 -10.41 -42.73
N LYS A 434 10.00 -9.14 -42.37
CA LYS A 434 10.44 -7.99 -43.17
C LYS A 434 11.74 -7.45 -42.62
N LEU A 435 12.81 -7.57 -43.41
CA LEU A 435 13.98 -6.72 -43.24
C LEU A 435 13.52 -5.26 -43.32
N SER A 436 13.85 -4.46 -42.30
CA SER A 436 13.72 -3.01 -42.37
C SER A 436 14.60 -2.47 -43.52
N HIS A 437 14.40 -1.21 -43.93
CA HIS A 437 15.25 -0.54 -44.93
C HIS A 437 16.76 -0.59 -44.60
N ASN A 438 17.13 -0.94 -43.36
CA ASN A 438 18.49 -0.94 -42.83
C ASN A 438 19.21 -2.32 -42.81
N ASN A 439 18.65 -3.37 -43.44
CA ASN A 439 19.14 -4.77 -43.36
C ASN A 439 19.18 -5.33 -41.91
N ILE A 440 18.30 -4.83 -41.04
CA ILE A 440 18.17 -5.30 -39.66
C ILE A 440 16.87 -6.09 -39.53
N ARG A 441 16.99 -7.31 -38.99
CA ARG A 441 15.87 -8.18 -38.59
C ARG A 441 15.64 -8.04 -37.09
N THR A 442 14.38 -7.87 -36.70
CA THR A 442 13.98 -7.72 -35.30
C THR A 442 13.36 -9.02 -34.78
N VAL A 443 13.76 -9.49 -33.61
CA VAL A 443 13.21 -10.67 -32.93
C VAL A 443 12.75 -10.27 -31.53
N VAL A 444 11.61 -10.78 -31.08
CA VAL A 444 11.11 -10.52 -29.72
C VAL A 444 11.19 -11.79 -28.90
N VAL A 445 11.89 -11.73 -27.77
CA VAL A 445 11.96 -12.82 -26.80
C VAL A 445 10.94 -12.57 -25.69
N LYS A 446 10.11 -13.59 -25.44
CA LYS A 446 8.97 -13.51 -24.51
C LYS A 446 8.99 -14.57 -23.40
N THR A 447 9.91 -15.53 -23.45
CA THR A 447 9.99 -16.63 -22.48
C THR A 447 11.31 -16.63 -21.70
N ASP A 448 11.29 -17.15 -20.47
CA ASP A 448 12.49 -17.29 -19.64
C ASP A 448 13.54 -18.20 -20.29
N ILE A 449 13.13 -19.29 -20.95
CA ILE A 449 14.04 -20.22 -21.62
C ILE A 449 14.79 -19.51 -22.76
N GLU A 450 14.08 -18.73 -23.57
CA GLU A 450 14.72 -17.94 -24.63
C GLU A 450 15.64 -16.86 -24.06
N PHE A 451 15.30 -16.24 -22.93
CA PHE A 451 16.18 -15.30 -22.25
C PHE A 451 17.45 -16.01 -21.77
N ASP A 452 17.33 -17.17 -21.13
CA ASP A 452 18.48 -17.96 -20.66
C ASP A 452 19.40 -18.37 -21.82
N ASN A 453 18.85 -18.69 -22.98
CA ASN A 453 19.62 -19.02 -24.18
C ASN A 453 20.41 -17.83 -24.76
N LEU A 454 20.10 -16.58 -24.39
CA LEU A 454 20.85 -15.42 -24.86
C LEU A 454 22.16 -15.21 -24.12
N TYR A 455 22.47 -15.97 -23.07
CA TYR A 455 23.65 -15.74 -22.23
C TYR A 455 24.94 -15.52 -23.04
N ALA A 456 25.26 -16.43 -23.97
CA ALA A 456 26.50 -16.36 -24.74
C ALA A 456 26.53 -15.14 -25.70
N GLU A 457 25.47 -14.92 -26.48
CA GLU A 457 25.37 -13.79 -27.41
C GLU A 457 25.31 -12.43 -26.67
N TRP A 458 24.71 -12.40 -25.48
CA TRP A 458 24.63 -11.20 -24.64
C TRP A 458 26.00 -10.80 -24.10
N GLU A 459 26.77 -11.77 -23.60
CA GLU A 459 28.13 -11.51 -23.11
C GLU A 459 29.04 -11.06 -24.25
N GLU A 460 29.00 -11.72 -25.43
CA GLU A 460 29.76 -11.29 -26.62
C GLU A 460 29.41 -9.85 -27.02
N LEU A 461 28.12 -9.52 -27.07
CA LEU A 461 27.68 -8.16 -27.40
C LEU A 461 28.13 -7.15 -26.34
N CYS A 462 28.10 -7.54 -25.06
CA CYS A 462 28.56 -6.70 -23.96
C CYS A 462 30.06 -6.44 -24.02
N GLU A 463 30.90 -7.28 -24.63
CA GLU A 463 32.34 -7.02 -24.77
C GLU A 463 32.60 -5.77 -25.63
N ASP A 464 31.95 -5.68 -26.80
CA ASP A 464 32.12 -4.57 -27.74
C ASP A 464 31.30 -3.33 -27.36
N ALA A 465 30.08 -3.49 -26.83
CA ALA A 465 29.18 -2.39 -26.52
C ALA A 465 29.68 -1.47 -25.37
N ASP A 466 29.25 -0.20 -25.38
CA ASP A 466 29.45 0.72 -24.25
C ASP A 466 28.39 0.49 -23.16
N VAL A 467 28.51 -0.63 -22.45
CA VAL A 467 27.59 -1.09 -21.41
C VAL A 467 28.06 -0.77 -20.01
N HIS A 468 27.09 -0.56 -19.11
CA HIS A 468 27.33 -0.43 -17.67
C HIS A 468 26.94 -1.70 -16.89
N ILE A 469 27.34 -1.80 -15.63
CA ILE A 469 27.12 -3.01 -14.80
C ILE A 469 25.63 -3.42 -14.75
N PHE A 470 24.70 -2.45 -14.74
CA PHE A 470 23.26 -2.74 -14.69
C PHE A 470 22.68 -3.33 -16.00
N GLN A 471 23.47 -3.42 -17.08
CA GLN A 471 23.09 -4.04 -18.37
C GLN A 471 23.70 -5.44 -18.57
N THR A 472 24.53 -5.90 -17.62
CA THR A 472 25.05 -7.28 -17.63
C THR A 472 23.92 -8.29 -17.62
N PHE A 473 24.17 -9.47 -18.18
CA PHE A 473 23.17 -10.53 -18.20
C PHE A 473 22.74 -10.89 -16.77
N GLU A 474 23.67 -11.01 -15.83
CA GLU A 474 23.37 -11.32 -14.42
C GLU A 474 22.40 -10.32 -13.81
N TRP A 475 22.65 -9.02 -13.99
CA TRP A 475 21.81 -7.98 -13.42
C TRP A 475 20.39 -8.05 -13.98
N GLN A 476 20.28 -8.12 -15.30
CA GLN A 476 19.02 -8.12 -16.02
C GLN A 476 18.21 -9.40 -15.73
N ARG A 477 18.87 -10.55 -15.70
CA ARG A 477 18.25 -11.85 -15.43
C ARG A 477 17.82 -12.00 -13.98
N LEU A 478 18.66 -11.61 -13.01
CA LEU A 478 18.29 -11.63 -11.59
C LEU A 478 17.20 -10.60 -11.30
N TRP A 479 17.23 -9.43 -11.95
CA TRP A 479 16.12 -8.49 -11.84
C TRP A 479 14.82 -9.13 -12.32
N TRP A 480 14.85 -9.80 -13.47
CA TRP A 480 13.69 -10.52 -14.01
C TRP A 480 13.19 -11.62 -13.06
N LYS A 481 14.10 -12.40 -12.48
CA LYS A 481 13.78 -13.44 -11.47
C LYS A 481 13.00 -12.87 -10.28
N TYR A 482 13.45 -11.75 -9.71
CA TYR A 482 12.86 -11.18 -8.49
C TYR A 482 11.65 -10.28 -8.73
N TYR A 483 11.64 -9.55 -9.85
CA TYR A 483 10.67 -8.51 -10.14
C TYR A 483 9.83 -8.74 -11.39
N GLY A 484 10.15 -9.73 -12.23
CA GLY A 484 9.43 -10.07 -13.47
C GLY A 484 8.08 -10.75 -13.25
N ASN A 485 7.84 -11.38 -12.09
CA ASN A 485 6.57 -12.06 -11.83
C ASN A 485 5.36 -11.11 -11.99
N GLY A 486 4.35 -11.56 -12.74
CA GLY A 486 3.16 -10.79 -13.10
C GLY A 486 3.39 -9.73 -14.19
N LYS A 487 4.49 -9.82 -14.94
CA LYS A 487 4.84 -8.97 -16.08
C LYS A 487 5.14 -9.83 -17.30
N GLN A 488 5.11 -9.24 -18.48
CA GLN A 488 5.44 -9.95 -19.72
C GLN A 488 6.85 -9.58 -20.17
N LEU A 489 7.68 -10.59 -20.44
CA LEU A 489 9.01 -10.36 -21.01
C LEU A 489 8.86 -9.86 -22.45
N ASN A 490 9.67 -8.88 -22.85
CA ASN A 490 9.59 -8.32 -24.20
C ASN A 490 10.97 -7.82 -24.66
N LEU A 491 11.99 -8.66 -24.62
CA LEU A 491 13.33 -8.28 -25.10
C LEU A 491 13.29 -8.16 -26.62
N ILE A 492 13.78 -7.05 -27.17
CA ILE A 492 13.82 -6.83 -28.62
C ILE A 492 15.27 -6.99 -29.07
N LEU A 493 15.53 -7.99 -29.90
CA LEU A 493 16.83 -8.33 -30.45
C LEU A 493 16.94 -7.79 -31.88
N PHE A 494 18.12 -7.29 -32.22
CA PHE A 494 18.43 -6.73 -33.54
C PHE A 494 19.54 -7.54 -34.18
N TYR A 495 19.22 -8.25 -35.26
CA TYR A 495 20.18 -9.04 -36.03
C TYR A 495 20.51 -8.32 -37.33
N TYR A 496 21.80 -8.13 -37.59
CA TYR A 496 22.29 -7.59 -38.86
C TYR A 496 22.57 -8.73 -39.84
N ALA A 497 22.04 -8.61 -41.05
CA ALA A 497 22.26 -9.56 -42.13
C ALA A 497 23.29 -9.01 -43.12
N GLU A 498 24.45 -9.66 -43.24
CA GLU A 498 25.46 -9.31 -44.24
C GLU A 498 25.05 -9.82 -45.64
N ARG A 499 24.87 -8.91 -46.61
CA ARG A 499 24.68 -9.34 -48.01
C ARG A 499 25.98 -9.95 -48.54
N LYS A 500 25.98 -11.25 -48.82
CA LYS A 500 27.00 -11.87 -49.68
C LYS A 500 26.79 -11.38 -51.12
N ASN A 501 27.81 -10.78 -51.72
CA ASN A 501 27.79 -10.47 -53.15
C ASN A 501 27.72 -11.78 -53.94
N GLY A 502 26.70 -11.90 -54.80
CA GLY A 502 26.66 -12.88 -55.89
C GLY A 502 26.18 -14.29 -55.54
N LEU A 503 24.94 -14.45 -55.08
CA LEU A 503 24.01 -15.54 -55.46
C LEU A 503 22.73 -15.42 -54.63
N GLN A 504 21.58 -15.36 -55.31
CA GLN A 504 20.27 -15.38 -54.66
C GLN A 504 20.10 -16.70 -53.90
N ASN A 505 19.70 -16.59 -52.62
CA ASN A 505 19.10 -17.64 -51.80
C ASN A 505 19.99 -18.75 -51.18
N LYS A 506 21.04 -18.42 -50.42
CA LYS A 506 21.45 -19.31 -49.29
C LYS A 506 22.34 -18.66 -48.21
N PHE A 507 21.83 -18.75 -46.97
CA PHE A 507 22.40 -18.51 -45.62
C PHE A 507 23.13 -17.18 -45.38
N LEU A 508 22.40 -16.24 -44.77
CA LEU A 508 22.93 -15.04 -44.14
C LEU A 508 23.52 -15.45 -42.77
N ASN A 509 24.81 -15.25 -42.54
CA ASN A 509 25.32 -15.19 -41.17
C ASN A 509 24.69 -13.94 -40.53
N GLU A 510 23.73 -14.16 -39.64
CA GLU A 510 23.10 -13.08 -38.87
C GLU A 510 23.91 -12.86 -37.60
N LYS A 511 24.33 -11.62 -37.36
CA LYS A 511 25.04 -11.23 -36.12
C LYS A 511 24.08 -10.43 -35.23
N LEU A 512 24.00 -10.79 -33.95
CA LEU A 512 23.30 -9.96 -32.97
C LEU A 512 24.07 -8.64 -32.79
N ILE A 513 23.44 -7.52 -33.14
CA ILE A 513 24.04 -6.19 -33.06
C ILE A 513 23.39 -5.30 -32.00
N GLY A 514 22.26 -5.71 -31.43
CA GLY A 514 21.61 -4.93 -30.38
C GLY A 514 20.56 -5.69 -29.59
N ILE A 515 20.35 -5.26 -28.35
CA ILE A 515 19.31 -5.72 -27.44
C ILE A 515 18.66 -4.50 -26.79
N ALA A 516 17.34 -4.41 -26.87
CA ALA A 516 16.52 -3.52 -26.06
C ALA A 516 15.82 -4.34 -24.96
N PRO A 517 16.29 -4.25 -23.69
CA PRO A 517 15.83 -5.12 -22.63
C PRO A 517 14.49 -4.64 -22.06
N PHE A 518 13.40 -4.78 -22.82
CA PHE A 518 12.08 -4.34 -22.38
C PHE A 518 11.27 -5.43 -21.67
N PHE A 519 10.31 -4.97 -20.88
CA PHE A 519 9.20 -5.76 -20.39
C PHE A 519 7.92 -4.92 -20.39
N ILE A 520 6.78 -5.60 -20.33
CA ILE A 520 5.46 -4.97 -20.27
C ILE A 520 4.94 -5.10 -18.84
N ASP A 521 4.71 -3.94 -18.20
CA ASP A 521 4.04 -3.83 -16.91
C ASP A 521 2.57 -3.46 -17.13
N GLU A 522 1.71 -4.46 -17.02
CA GLU A 522 0.28 -4.27 -17.11
C GLU A 522 -0.32 -4.13 -15.71
N LYS A 523 -1.05 -3.04 -15.50
CA LYS A 523 -1.92 -2.89 -14.35
C LYS A 523 -3.30 -3.38 -14.74
N TYR A 524 -3.65 -4.49 -14.14
CA TYR A 524 -5.01 -4.97 -14.13
C TYR A 524 -5.70 -4.45 -12.89
N ILE A 525 -6.90 -3.99 -13.13
CA ILE A 525 -7.86 -3.68 -12.10
C ILE A 525 -9.01 -4.60 -12.45
N GLY A 526 -9.17 -5.64 -11.61
CA GLY A 526 -10.15 -6.73 -11.69
C GLY A 526 -10.44 -7.23 -13.11
N GLY A 527 -9.41 -7.80 -13.73
CA GLY A 527 -9.47 -8.40 -15.07
C GLY A 527 -9.41 -7.39 -16.22
N ILE A 528 -9.71 -6.11 -15.98
CA ILE A 528 -9.61 -5.06 -17.00
C ILE A 528 -8.22 -4.44 -16.95
N ARG A 529 -7.51 -4.47 -18.08
CA ARG A 529 -6.24 -3.77 -18.27
C ARG A 529 -6.51 -2.26 -18.26
N ILE A 530 -6.04 -1.55 -17.22
CA ILE A 530 -6.21 -0.09 -17.08
C ILE A 530 -4.97 0.69 -17.52
N LEU A 531 -3.82 0.02 -17.58
CA LEU A 531 -2.55 0.61 -17.98
C LEU A 531 -1.62 -0.49 -18.46
N SER A 532 -1.02 -0.33 -19.63
CA SER A 532 0.08 -1.14 -20.15
C SER A 532 1.29 -0.23 -20.36
N ARG A 533 2.38 -0.52 -19.66
CA ARG A 533 3.62 0.25 -19.76
C ARG A 533 4.73 -0.60 -20.34
N LEU A 534 5.34 -0.18 -21.44
CA LEU A 534 6.60 -0.73 -21.92
C LEU A 534 7.75 -0.05 -21.16
N ARG A 535 8.58 -0.84 -20.47
CA ARG A 535 9.65 -0.33 -19.59
C ARG A 535 10.92 -1.16 -19.73
N LEU A 536 12.08 -0.55 -19.48
CA LEU A 536 13.37 -1.25 -19.47
C LEU A 536 13.49 -2.11 -18.20
N ILE A 537 13.91 -3.37 -18.35
CA ILE A 537 14.25 -4.27 -17.25
C ILE A 537 15.31 -3.58 -16.37
N GLY A 538 15.09 -3.61 -15.06
CA GLY A 538 15.86 -2.83 -14.11
C GLY A 538 15.16 -1.56 -13.60
N SER A 539 14.10 -1.12 -14.28
CA SER A 539 13.34 0.10 -13.91
C SER A 539 12.32 -0.13 -12.79
N GLY A 540 12.21 0.85 -11.89
CA GLY A 540 11.21 1.01 -10.81
C GLY A 540 10.47 -0.24 -10.31
N VAL A 541 10.81 -0.69 -9.10
CA VAL A 541 10.18 -1.80 -8.37
C VAL A 541 9.27 -1.29 -7.25
N GLY A 542 8.14 -1.95 -7.00
CA GLY A 542 7.23 -1.58 -5.91
C GLY A 542 7.73 -2.13 -4.57
N LYS A 543 7.71 -1.32 -3.49
CA LYS A 543 7.98 -1.81 -2.12
C LYS A 543 6.94 -2.86 -1.68
N ASN A 544 7.39 -3.89 -0.96
CA ASN A 544 6.52 -4.83 -0.27
C ASN A 544 5.55 -4.13 0.70
N LYS A 545 4.34 -4.70 0.82
CA LYS A 545 3.17 -4.17 1.53
C LYS A 545 3.39 -4.11 3.05
N SER A 546 3.99 -3.04 3.57
CA SER A 546 3.67 -2.55 4.92
C SER A 546 2.53 -1.53 4.77
N GLU A 547 1.29 -2.03 4.85
CA GLU A 547 -0.04 -1.38 4.83
C GLU A 547 -0.32 -0.08 4.05
N HIS A 548 0.53 0.94 3.89
CA HIS A 548 0.11 2.24 3.36
C HIS A 548 1.04 2.94 2.33
N THR A 549 1.89 2.22 1.59
CA THR A 549 2.73 2.84 0.55
C THR A 549 2.92 1.97 -0.69
N ILE A 550 2.60 2.52 -1.88
CA ILE A 550 3.23 2.12 -3.14
C ILE A 550 4.14 3.30 -3.52
N SER A 551 5.39 3.25 -3.10
CA SER A 551 6.48 4.03 -3.69
C SER A 551 7.27 3.08 -4.59
N GLU A 552 7.30 3.37 -5.89
CA GLU A 552 8.27 2.73 -6.79
C GLU A 552 9.66 3.33 -6.46
N TYR A 553 10.65 2.48 -6.25
CA TYR A 553 12.06 2.87 -6.17
C TYR A 553 12.82 2.11 -7.26
N SER A 554 13.84 2.71 -7.87
CA SER A 554 14.61 2.02 -8.91
C SER A 554 15.82 1.34 -8.27
N VAL A 555 15.99 0.05 -8.54
CA VAL A 555 17.16 -0.71 -8.09
C VAL A 555 18.38 -0.51 -8.99
N SER A 556 18.14 -0.12 -10.25
CA SER A 556 19.17 0.21 -11.24
C SER A 556 19.29 1.72 -11.38
N ASP A 557 20.54 2.19 -11.50
CA ASP A 557 20.85 3.62 -11.58
C ASP A 557 20.96 4.14 -13.00
N TYR A 558 21.30 3.27 -13.93
CA TYR A 558 21.35 3.53 -15.36
C TYR A 558 20.62 2.43 -16.12
N LEU A 559 19.93 2.80 -17.19
CA LEU A 559 19.29 1.88 -18.12
C LEU A 559 19.45 2.42 -19.55
N ASP A 560 19.78 1.53 -20.47
CA ASP A 560 20.02 1.88 -21.87
C ASP A 560 19.83 0.65 -22.78
N LEU A 561 19.98 0.85 -24.09
CA LEU A 561 20.13 -0.25 -25.05
C LEU A 561 21.54 -0.83 -24.98
N ILE A 562 21.68 -2.12 -25.29
CA ILE A 562 22.97 -2.78 -25.46
C ILE A 562 23.19 -2.88 -26.96
N VAL A 563 24.15 -2.15 -27.50
CA VAL A 563 24.33 -2.05 -28.97
C VAL A 563 25.81 -2.14 -29.33
N HIS A 564 26.09 -2.96 -30.34
CA HIS A 564 27.41 -3.08 -30.95
C HIS A 564 27.88 -1.71 -31.46
N ARG A 565 29.16 -1.41 -31.26
CA ARG A 565 29.73 -0.12 -31.69
C ARG A 565 29.59 0.05 -33.19
N GLY A 566 29.19 1.24 -33.62
CA GLY A 566 28.94 1.58 -35.02
C GLY A 566 27.52 1.27 -35.53
N TYR A 567 26.70 0.56 -34.75
CA TYR A 567 25.31 0.24 -35.09
C TYR A 567 24.27 1.03 -34.27
N GLU A 568 24.69 1.90 -33.35
CA GLU A 568 23.85 2.61 -32.38
C GLU A 568 22.71 3.39 -33.05
N ARG A 569 23.04 4.17 -34.08
CA ARG A 569 22.04 4.94 -34.84
C ARG A 569 21.05 4.01 -35.54
N LYS A 570 21.54 2.98 -36.24
CA LYS A 570 20.68 2.06 -37.00
C LYS A 570 19.71 1.31 -36.08
N VAL A 571 20.21 0.81 -34.94
CA VAL A 571 19.38 0.14 -33.93
C VAL A 571 18.37 1.10 -33.31
N ALA A 572 18.77 2.34 -32.98
CA ALA A 572 17.85 3.34 -32.45
C ALA A 572 16.74 3.70 -33.44
N GLU A 573 17.07 3.90 -34.73
CA GLU A 573 16.10 4.18 -35.79
C GLU A 573 15.15 2.99 -35.98
N THR A 574 15.66 1.77 -36.09
CA THR A 574 14.85 0.55 -36.21
C THR A 574 13.97 0.32 -34.97
N LEU A 575 14.47 0.63 -33.77
CA LEU A 575 13.65 0.55 -32.55
C LEU A 575 12.53 1.60 -32.57
N ILE A 576 12.78 2.82 -33.00
CA ILE A 576 11.74 3.85 -33.13
C ILE A 576 10.67 3.43 -34.15
N GLU A 577 11.07 2.87 -35.30
CA GLU A 577 10.14 2.30 -36.28
C GLU A 577 9.30 1.18 -35.67
N TYR A 578 9.93 0.24 -34.96
CA TYR A 578 9.24 -0.84 -34.25
C TYR A 578 8.24 -0.30 -33.22
N LEU A 579 8.64 0.68 -32.40
CA LEU A 579 7.78 1.29 -31.39
C LEU A 579 6.62 2.09 -32.00
N LYS A 580 6.80 2.65 -33.21
CA LYS A 580 5.71 3.29 -33.98
C LYS A 580 4.72 2.25 -34.51
N GLU A 581 5.20 1.13 -35.03
CA GLU A 581 4.34 0.03 -35.50
C GLU A 581 3.54 -0.58 -34.35
N LYS A 582 4.18 -0.80 -33.21
CA LYS A 582 3.60 -1.38 -32.00
C LYS A 582 3.02 -0.32 -31.05
N TYR A 583 2.89 0.92 -31.51
CA TYR A 583 2.50 2.04 -30.65
C TYR A 583 1.14 1.84 -30.00
N LEU A 584 0.22 1.17 -30.72
CA LEU A 584 -1.13 0.85 -30.27
C LEU A 584 -1.19 -0.29 -29.22
N ASP A 585 -0.11 -1.06 -29.06
CA ASP A 585 -0.07 -2.17 -28.12
C ASP A 585 0.18 -1.70 -26.68
N TYR A 586 0.69 -0.46 -26.52
CA TYR A 586 1.08 0.12 -25.24
C TYR A 586 0.36 1.43 -24.97
N ASP A 587 0.03 1.67 -23.70
CA ASP A 587 -0.54 2.95 -23.26
C ASP A 587 0.56 3.99 -23.01
N ILE A 588 1.69 3.54 -22.44
CA ILE A 588 2.85 4.38 -22.12
C ILE A 588 4.14 3.63 -22.46
N ILE A 589 5.08 4.30 -23.14
CA ILE A 589 6.46 3.85 -23.21
C ILE A 589 7.28 4.70 -22.24
N GLN A 590 7.94 4.06 -21.27
CA GLN A 590 8.67 4.74 -20.21
C GLN A 590 10.13 4.28 -20.19
N LEU A 591 11.02 5.21 -20.54
CA LEU A 591 12.48 5.02 -20.48
C LEU A 591 12.99 5.77 -19.25
N ASP A 592 13.14 5.05 -18.14
CA ASP A 592 13.67 5.61 -16.89
C ASP A 592 15.19 5.49 -16.86
N GLU A 593 15.84 6.37 -16.09
CA GLU A 593 17.27 6.26 -15.75
C GLU A 593 18.22 6.30 -16.97
N VAL A 594 17.87 7.12 -17.98
CA VAL A 594 18.65 7.32 -19.20
C VAL A 594 19.73 8.38 -19.00
N ARG A 595 21.02 8.00 -19.07
CA ARG A 595 22.18 8.91 -18.88
C ARG A 595 22.43 9.79 -20.10
N THR A 596 23.05 10.97 -19.92
CA THR A 596 23.36 11.92 -21.03
C THR A 596 24.20 11.37 -22.17
N ASP A 597 24.97 10.31 -21.95
CA ASP A 597 25.84 9.71 -22.96
C ASP A 597 25.34 8.35 -23.46
N SER A 598 24.13 7.96 -23.07
CA SER A 598 23.50 6.70 -23.46
C SER A 598 23.09 6.71 -24.94
N THR A 599 22.94 5.51 -25.52
CA THR A 599 22.43 5.28 -26.87
C THR A 599 21.03 5.88 -27.05
N ILE A 600 20.13 5.64 -26.09
CA ILE A 600 18.78 6.24 -26.09
C ILE A 600 18.88 7.78 -26.11
N PHE A 601 19.70 8.38 -25.25
CA PHE A 601 19.83 9.84 -25.20
C PHE A 601 20.39 10.42 -26.50
N LYS A 602 21.47 9.84 -27.02
CA LYS A 602 22.18 10.36 -28.21
C LYS A 602 21.38 10.17 -29.50
N PHE A 603 20.72 9.02 -29.67
CA PHE A 603 20.16 8.62 -30.96
C PHE A 603 18.63 8.53 -30.97
N MET A 604 17.99 8.15 -29.87
CA MET A 604 16.51 8.08 -29.84
C MET A 604 15.88 9.43 -29.52
N PHE A 605 16.40 10.21 -28.56
CA PHE A 605 15.78 11.48 -28.17
C PHE A 605 15.53 12.44 -29.36
N PRO A 606 16.48 12.61 -30.31
CA PRO A 606 16.25 13.46 -31.49
C PRO A 606 15.12 12.96 -32.41
N LEU A 607 14.82 11.66 -32.37
CA LEU A 607 13.77 11.02 -33.17
C LEU A 607 12.40 11.04 -32.47
N LEU A 608 12.34 11.44 -31.19
CA LEU A 608 11.08 11.48 -30.44
C LEU A 608 10.10 12.56 -30.93
N LYS A 609 10.59 13.56 -31.69
CA LYS A 609 9.75 14.58 -32.34
C LYS A 609 8.63 13.97 -33.21
N ASP A 610 8.83 12.73 -33.65
CA ASP A 610 7.88 12.01 -34.48
C ASP A 610 6.70 11.43 -33.67
N PHE A 611 6.75 11.49 -32.33
CA PHE A 611 5.64 11.12 -31.45
C PHE A 611 4.89 12.38 -31.01
N SER A 612 3.57 12.38 -31.18
CA SER A 612 2.71 13.54 -30.93
C SER A 612 2.62 13.96 -29.45
N GLU A 613 2.76 13.01 -28.52
CA GLU A 613 2.66 13.29 -27.07
C GLU A 613 3.81 12.61 -26.31
N HIS A 614 4.91 13.35 -26.09
CA HIS A 614 6.07 12.88 -25.33
C HIS A 614 6.58 13.93 -24.36
N SER A 615 7.25 13.48 -23.29
CA SER A 615 7.89 14.35 -22.31
C SER A 615 9.26 13.81 -21.91
N ILE A 616 10.21 14.73 -21.74
CA ILE A 616 11.57 14.46 -21.28
C ILE A 616 11.78 15.23 -19.98
N THR A 617 12.06 14.52 -18.90
CA THR A 617 12.20 15.10 -17.56
C THR A 617 13.59 14.81 -17.01
N LYS A 618 14.29 15.84 -16.53
CA LYS A 618 15.52 15.68 -15.75
C LYS A 618 15.19 15.09 -14.38
N LYS A 619 15.89 14.02 -14.00
CA LYS A 619 15.67 13.30 -12.74
C LYS A 619 16.68 13.74 -11.70
N GLU A 620 17.88 13.18 -11.78
CA GLU A 620 18.92 13.33 -10.77
C GLU A 620 20.27 13.57 -11.43
N ILE A 621 21.20 14.07 -10.64
CA ILE A 621 22.60 14.23 -11.02
C ILE A 621 23.38 13.02 -10.53
N CYS A 622 24.37 12.62 -11.33
CA CYS A 622 25.28 11.53 -11.05
C CYS A 622 26.71 12.05 -11.05
N PRO A 623 27.29 12.32 -9.87
CA PRO A 623 28.68 12.76 -9.76
C PRO A 623 29.66 11.65 -10.16
N ARG A 624 30.77 12.01 -10.80
CA ARG A 624 31.79 11.05 -11.24
C ARG A 624 33.18 11.55 -10.95
N ILE A 625 34.09 10.64 -10.64
CA ILE A 625 35.49 10.95 -10.40
C ILE A 625 36.29 10.36 -11.54
N THR A 626 36.92 11.21 -12.36
CA THR A 626 37.97 10.76 -13.27
C THR A 626 39.17 10.32 -12.46
N VAL A 627 39.48 9.03 -12.52
CA VAL A 627 40.53 8.40 -11.73
C VAL A 627 41.89 8.93 -12.20
N PRO A 628 42.69 9.53 -11.31
CA PRO A 628 44.04 9.98 -11.63
C PRO A 628 45.05 8.82 -11.54
N GLU A 629 46.24 9.01 -12.10
CA GLU A 629 47.33 8.02 -12.02
C GLU A 629 47.78 7.69 -10.59
N THR A 630 47.66 8.64 -9.67
CA THR A 630 48.07 8.46 -8.26
C THR A 630 47.12 9.14 -7.30
N ILE A 631 47.06 8.65 -6.06
CA ILE A 631 46.27 9.27 -5.00
C ILE A 631 46.76 10.69 -4.67
N ALA A 632 48.05 10.97 -4.87
CA ALA A 632 48.60 12.32 -4.73
C ALA A 632 48.01 13.28 -5.77
N ASN A 633 47.92 12.84 -7.03
CA ASN A 633 47.29 13.58 -8.11
C ASN A 633 45.79 13.83 -7.82
N TYR A 634 45.10 12.85 -7.22
CA TYR A 634 43.71 13.04 -6.76
C TYR A 634 43.60 14.17 -5.74
N PHE A 635 44.39 14.11 -4.67
CA PHE A 635 44.36 15.12 -3.61
C PHE A 635 44.66 16.53 -4.14
N ASN A 636 45.57 16.66 -5.11
CA ASN A 636 45.93 17.94 -5.72
C ASN A 636 44.78 18.61 -6.48
N ARG A 637 43.81 17.84 -6.99
CA ARG A 637 42.60 18.37 -7.66
C ARG A 637 41.54 18.90 -6.68
N LEU A 638 41.60 18.50 -5.41
CA LEU A 638 40.61 18.87 -4.41
C LEU A 638 40.89 20.24 -3.78
N ASN A 639 39.83 20.90 -3.30
CA ASN A 639 39.91 22.10 -2.48
C ASN A 639 40.81 21.87 -1.24
N PRO A 640 41.68 22.83 -0.85
CA PRO A 640 42.60 22.67 0.28
C PRO A 640 41.95 22.18 1.59
N ARG A 641 40.76 22.69 1.92
CA ARG A 641 40.03 22.30 3.14
C ARG A 641 39.58 20.84 3.09
N VAL A 642 39.03 20.41 1.95
CA VAL A 642 38.57 19.03 1.73
C VAL A 642 39.77 18.09 1.68
N ARG A 643 40.84 18.48 0.97
CA ARG A 643 42.10 17.74 0.89
C ARG A 643 42.66 17.41 2.29
N TYR A 644 42.76 18.41 3.17
CA TYR A 644 43.22 18.21 4.54
C TYR A 644 42.33 17.22 5.31
N GLN A 645 41.00 17.36 5.18
CA GLN A 645 40.04 16.47 5.82
C GLN A 645 40.19 15.02 5.35
N LEU A 646 40.23 14.78 4.03
CA LEU A 646 40.34 13.43 3.48
C LEU A 646 41.69 12.79 3.80
N LYS A 647 42.81 13.55 3.76
CA LYS A 647 44.12 13.04 4.22
C LYS A 647 44.09 12.62 5.68
N LYS A 648 43.40 13.38 6.55
CA LYS A 648 43.21 13.00 7.95
C LYS A 648 42.40 11.70 8.08
N ILE A 649 41.27 11.60 7.37
CA ILE A 649 40.43 10.39 7.36
C ILE A 649 41.24 9.17 6.91
N ARG A 650 42.01 9.30 5.81
CA ARG A 650 42.91 8.27 5.31
C ARG A 650 43.88 7.76 6.38
N ARG A 651 44.56 8.68 7.07
CA ARG A 651 45.50 8.34 8.14
C ARG A 651 44.81 7.69 9.34
N ASP A 652 43.58 8.10 9.66
CA ASP A 652 42.88 7.58 10.83
C ASP A 652 42.27 6.19 10.57
N ILE A 653 41.77 5.91 9.36
CA ILE A 653 41.19 4.60 9.01
C ILE A 653 42.26 3.51 8.80
N THR A 654 43.48 3.90 8.42
CA THR A 654 44.62 2.98 8.22
C THR A 654 45.36 2.62 9.51
N LYS A 655 44.90 3.10 10.67
CA LYS A 655 45.47 2.71 11.97
C LYS A 655 45.03 1.30 12.34
N HIS A 656 45.88 0.31 12.07
CA HIS A 656 45.64 -1.09 12.41
C HIS A 656 45.37 -1.34 13.89
N SER A 657 45.83 -0.46 14.79
CA SER A 657 45.52 -0.53 16.22
C SER A 657 44.05 -0.22 16.56
N LEU A 658 43.28 0.32 15.61
CA LEU A 658 41.89 0.75 15.80
C LEU A 658 40.92 0.10 14.82
N PHE A 659 41.34 -0.09 13.56
CA PHE A 659 40.49 -0.62 12.51
C PHE A 659 41.14 -1.79 11.79
N ASN A 660 40.32 -2.80 11.49
CA ASN A 660 40.66 -3.87 10.57
C ASN A 660 39.77 -3.74 9.32
N ILE A 661 40.38 -3.58 8.16
CA ILE A 661 39.69 -3.45 6.88
C ILE A 661 39.82 -4.78 6.15
N LYS A 662 38.69 -5.34 5.72
CA LYS A 662 38.64 -6.62 5.03
C LYS A 662 37.89 -6.46 3.70
N GLU A 663 38.60 -6.63 2.60
CA GLU A 663 37.98 -6.88 1.28
C GLU A 663 37.54 -8.35 1.25
N ILE A 664 36.33 -8.60 0.77
CA ILE A 664 35.72 -9.93 0.76
C ILE A 664 36.06 -10.62 -0.55
N GLU A 665 36.69 -11.81 -0.45
CA GLU A 665 37.17 -12.55 -1.62
C GLU A 665 36.49 -13.92 -1.77
N SER A 666 35.74 -14.37 -0.77
CA SER A 666 35.05 -15.67 -0.78
C SER A 666 33.56 -15.59 -0.49
N ALA A 667 32.81 -16.57 -1.00
CA ALA A 667 31.37 -16.65 -0.78
C ALA A 667 31.01 -16.81 0.71
N TYR A 668 31.85 -17.51 1.48
CA TYR A 668 31.68 -17.68 2.93
C TYR A 668 31.78 -16.35 3.67
N GLU A 669 32.80 -15.55 3.34
CA GLU A 669 33.00 -14.23 3.94
C GLU A 669 31.89 -13.25 3.54
N LEU A 670 31.43 -13.32 2.29
CA LEU A 670 30.30 -12.51 1.82
C LEU A 670 29.05 -12.81 2.64
N GLU A 671 28.73 -14.08 2.89
CA GLU A 671 27.58 -14.47 3.72
C GLU A 671 27.65 -13.84 5.12
N GLN A 672 28.81 -13.89 5.78
CA GLN A 672 29.00 -13.30 7.10
C GLN A 672 28.86 -11.77 7.09
N SER A 673 29.51 -11.09 6.15
CA SER A 673 29.51 -9.62 6.09
C SER A 673 28.20 -9.03 5.54
N TYR A 674 27.42 -9.80 4.78
CA TYR A 674 26.15 -9.32 4.20
C TYR A 674 25.09 -9.04 5.26
N ASP A 675 25.03 -9.86 6.32
CA ASP A 675 24.07 -9.63 7.40
C ASP A 675 24.41 -8.36 8.19
N ASP A 676 25.70 -8.08 8.40
CA ASP A 676 26.18 -6.82 8.97
C ASP A 676 25.84 -5.62 8.09
N PHE A 677 26.00 -5.75 6.78
CA PHE A 677 25.61 -4.73 5.81
C PHE A 677 24.12 -4.38 5.90
N VAL A 678 23.25 -5.40 5.90
CA VAL A 678 21.80 -5.24 6.06
C VAL A 678 21.47 -4.57 7.39
N ARG A 679 22.05 -5.08 8.50
CA ARG A 679 21.83 -4.57 9.86
C ARG A 679 22.21 -3.09 9.98
N LEU A 680 23.41 -2.73 9.54
CA LEU A 680 23.93 -1.36 9.62
C LEU A 680 23.11 -0.40 8.74
N HIS A 681 22.71 -0.84 7.54
CA HIS A 681 21.90 -0.02 6.65
C HIS A 681 20.52 0.25 7.27
N GLN A 682 19.83 -0.80 7.74
CA GLN A 682 18.52 -0.66 8.38
C GLN A 682 18.59 0.21 9.63
N LYS A 683 19.61 0.05 10.48
CA LYS A 683 19.80 0.85 11.69
C LYS A 683 19.89 2.35 11.38
N ARG A 684 20.67 2.72 10.37
CA ARG A 684 20.83 4.11 9.92
C ARG A 684 19.52 4.73 9.41
N TRP A 685 18.76 4.00 8.59
CA TRP A 685 17.51 4.53 8.03
C TRP A 685 16.38 4.59 9.07
N ASN A 686 16.25 3.56 9.92
CA ASN A 686 15.25 3.54 10.98
C ASN A 686 15.43 4.71 11.96
N HIS A 687 16.67 5.15 12.20
CA HIS A 687 16.97 6.30 13.04
C HIS A 687 16.39 7.61 12.48
N VAL A 688 16.43 7.82 11.15
CA VAL A 688 15.83 8.98 10.49
C VAL A 688 14.32 8.81 10.24
N GLY A 689 13.70 7.76 10.81
CA GLY A 689 12.27 7.50 10.75
C GLY A 689 11.78 6.93 9.42
N VAL A 690 12.66 6.31 8.64
CA VAL A 690 12.34 5.72 7.33
C VAL A 690 12.77 4.26 7.30
N SER A 691 11.96 3.37 6.75
CA SER A 691 12.41 2.00 6.50
C SER A 691 13.47 1.99 5.39
N GLY A 692 14.65 1.44 5.68
CA GLY A 692 15.71 1.29 4.69
C GLY A 692 15.33 0.29 3.59
N LEU A 693 16.08 0.29 2.49
CA LEU A 693 15.83 -0.56 1.30
C LEU A 693 15.68 -2.05 1.65
N PHE A 694 16.46 -2.56 2.61
CA PHE A 694 16.42 -3.95 3.03
C PHE A 694 15.19 -4.32 3.89
N SER A 695 14.25 -3.40 4.14
CA SER A 695 12.94 -3.80 4.65
C SER A 695 12.13 -4.60 3.63
N ASP A 696 12.50 -4.50 2.35
CA ASP A 696 11.93 -5.30 1.28
C ASP A 696 12.75 -6.58 1.10
N ASP A 697 12.20 -7.72 1.51
CA ASP A 697 12.86 -9.02 1.36
C ASP A 697 13.25 -9.34 -0.08
N LYS A 698 12.48 -8.84 -1.08
CA LYS A 698 12.86 -9.03 -2.49
C LYS A 698 14.16 -8.31 -2.82
N TYR A 699 14.33 -7.08 -2.35
CA TYR A 699 15.55 -6.31 -2.55
C TYR A 699 16.75 -6.94 -1.83
N ARG A 700 16.53 -7.38 -0.58
CA ARG A 700 17.56 -8.05 0.21
C ARG A 700 18.07 -9.32 -0.48
N LEU A 701 17.18 -10.16 -0.98
CA LEU A 701 17.56 -11.38 -1.68
C LEU A 701 18.16 -11.09 -3.08
N PHE A 702 17.58 -10.14 -3.82
CA PHE A 702 18.10 -9.71 -5.12
C PHE A 702 19.54 -9.23 -5.03
N LEU A 703 19.84 -8.29 -4.12
CA LEU A 703 21.19 -7.75 -3.99
C LEU A 703 22.18 -8.79 -3.45
N LYS A 704 21.72 -9.75 -2.64
CA LYS A 704 22.54 -10.87 -2.16
C LYS A 704 22.96 -11.80 -3.30
N ASP A 705 22.00 -12.19 -4.16
CA ASP A 705 22.28 -13.01 -5.34
C ASP A 705 23.19 -12.28 -6.34
N ILE A 706 22.97 -10.97 -6.54
CA ILE A 706 23.85 -10.12 -7.36
C ILE A 706 25.26 -10.10 -6.80
N ALA A 707 25.42 -9.86 -5.50
CA ALA A 707 26.73 -9.82 -4.86
C ALA A 707 27.46 -11.16 -5.04
N LYS A 708 26.78 -12.30 -4.86
CA LYS A 708 27.37 -13.63 -5.11
C LYS A 708 27.81 -13.80 -6.55
N SER A 709 26.94 -13.45 -7.50
CA SER A 709 27.23 -13.58 -8.93
C SER A 709 28.41 -12.69 -9.35
N PHE A 710 28.43 -11.44 -8.89
CA PHE A 710 29.52 -10.51 -9.18
C PHE A 710 30.81 -10.88 -8.47
N LEU A 711 30.77 -11.49 -7.28
CA LEU A 711 31.95 -12.03 -6.64
C LEU A 711 32.61 -13.11 -7.52
N THR A 712 31.82 -14.05 -8.05
CA THR A 712 32.34 -15.10 -8.93
C THR A 712 32.94 -14.57 -10.24
N LYS A 713 32.46 -13.41 -10.73
CA LYS A 713 32.99 -12.74 -11.93
C LYS A 713 34.11 -11.73 -11.63
N GLY A 714 34.54 -11.55 -10.37
CA GLY A 714 35.50 -10.51 -10.00
C GLY A 714 34.98 -9.08 -10.16
N GLN A 715 33.65 -8.92 -10.21
CA GLN A 715 32.94 -7.66 -10.42
C GLN A 715 32.42 -7.04 -9.11
N LEU A 716 32.61 -7.70 -7.97
CA LEU A 716 32.23 -7.18 -6.66
C LEU A 716 33.42 -6.50 -5.98
N TYR A 717 33.20 -5.29 -5.46
CA TYR A 717 34.05 -4.68 -4.45
C TYR A 717 33.25 -4.58 -3.15
N PHE A 718 33.46 -5.53 -2.25
CA PHE A 718 32.75 -5.56 -0.97
C PHE A 718 33.75 -5.45 0.16
N THR A 719 33.72 -4.33 0.88
CA THR A 719 34.71 -4.02 1.92
C THR A 719 34.02 -3.78 3.25
N SER A 720 34.46 -4.51 4.28
CA SER A 720 33.96 -4.37 5.65
C SER A 720 35.04 -3.78 6.56
N VAL A 721 34.64 -2.87 7.44
CA VAL A 721 35.53 -2.25 8.43
C VAL A 721 35.08 -2.68 9.81
N TYR A 722 36.00 -3.26 10.56
CA TYR A 722 35.82 -3.75 11.91
C TYR A 722 36.61 -2.92 12.92
N SER A 723 36.08 -2.79 14.13
CA SER A 723 36.78 -2.21 15.29
C SER A 723 36.46 -3.07 16.50
N LYS A 724 37.48 -3.68 17.14
CA LYS A 724 37.31 -4.61 18.27
C LYS A 724 36.23 -5.68 17.98
N ASP A 725 36.34 -6.31 16.80
CA ASP A 725 35.43 -7.35 16.29
C ASP A 725 33.98 -6.93 16.00
N GLU A 726 33.60 -5.66 16.19
CA GLU A 726 32.32 -5.12 15.73
C GLU A 726 32.47 -4.57 14.29
N CYS A 727 31.60 -5.01 13.37
CA CYS A 727 31.49 -4.38 12.04
C CYS A 727 30.80 -3.01 12.16
N ILE A 728 31.53 -1.95 11.75
CA ILE A 728 31.10 -0.56 11.90
C ILE A 728 30.66 0.08 10.58
N ALA A 729 31.17 -0.42 9.47
CA ALA A 729 30.90 0.11 8.14
C ALA A 729 31.15 -0.96 7.08
N VAL A 730 30.32 -0.94 6.03
CA VAL A 730 30.41 -1.83 4.89
C VAL A 730 30.14 -1.04 3.61
N ASP A 731 30.96 -1.29 2.59
CA ASP A 731 30.80 -0.81 1.23
C ASP A 731 30.44 -1.96 0.29
N CYS A 732 29.37 -1.81 -0.47
CA CYS A 732 28.99 -2.70 -1.55
C CYS A 732 29.06 -1.88 -2.84
N ALA A 733 30.13 -2.07 -3.60
CA ALA A 733 30.38 -1.40 -4.87
C ALA A 733 30.66 -2.44 -5.96
N PHE A 734 30.58 -2.03 -7.22
CA PHE A 734 30.76 -2.92 -8.36
C PHE A 734 31.89 -2.45 -9.27
N LYS A 735 32.59 -3.40 -9.88
CA LYS A 735 33.67 -3.20 -10.85
C LYS A 735 33.19 -3.74 -12.20
N TYR A 736 33.25 -2.93 -13.26
CA TYR A 736 32.91 -3.41 -14.59
C TYR A 736 33.61 -2.60 -15.68
N LYS A 737 34.33 -3.29 -16.56
CA LYS A 737 35.22 -2.69 -17.55
C LYS A 737 36.13 -1.66 -16.87
N LYS A 738 36.06 -0.40 -17.30
CA LYS A 738 36.88 0.72 -16.82
C LYS A 738 36.24 1.51 -15.68
N TYR A 739 35.13 1.03 -15.10
CA TYR A 739 34.32 1.75 -14.14
C TYR A 739 34.23 1.04 -12.79
N TYR A 740 34.26 1.83 -11.73
CA TYR A 740 33.83 1.45 -10.40
C TYR A 740 32.52 2.17 -10.08
N TYR A 741 31.53 1.47 -9.52
CA TYR A 741 30.21 2.00 -9.19
C TYR A 741 30.01 1.98 -7.68
N ASP A 742 29.90 3.17 -7.07
CA ASP A 742 29.58 3.32 -5.65
C ASP A 742 28.09 3.03 -5.40
N TYR A 743 27.74 1.75 -5.25
CA TYR A 743 26.34 1.32 -5.20
C TYR A 743 25.66 1.60 -3.87
N LEU A 744 26.12 0.99 -2.77
CA LEU A 744 25.46 1.17 -1.49
C LEU A 744 26.41 1.00 -0.29
N LYS A 745 26.29 1.92 0.66
CA LYS A 745 27.09 1.94 1.90
C LYS A 745 26.22 1.82 3.14
N ALA A 746 26.71 1.06 4.12
CA ALA A 746 26.12 0.93 5.43
C ALA A 746 27.14 1.32 6.51
N PHE A 747 26.74 2.07 7.53
CA PHE A 747 27.61 2.38 8.67
C PHE A 747 26.79 2.84 9.87
N ASN A 748 27.38 2.72 11.06
CA ASN A 748 26.77 3.16 12.31
C ASN A 748 27.14 4.63 12.61
N ASP A 749 26.23 5.56 12.35
CA ASP A 749 26.42 7.00 12.58
C ASP A 749 26.27 7.45 14.04
N GLN A 750 25.79 6.56 14.93
CA GLN A 750 25.62 6.80 16.37
C GLN A 750 26.78 6.28 17.22
N SER A 751 27.70 5.52 16.63
CA SER A 751 28.87 5.04 17.36
C SER A 751 29.82 6.20 17.69
N PRO A 752 30.54 6.17 18.83
CA PRO A 752 31.68 7.07 19.07
C PRO A 752 32.71 7.07 17.92
N LEU A 753 32.71 6.02 17.10
CA LEU A 753 33.55 5.87 15.92
C LEU A 753 33.06 6.67 14.69
N ALA A 754 31.83 7.20 14.71
CA ALA A 754 31.31 8.07 13.65
C ALA A 754 32.15 9.34 13.45
N LYS A 755 32.91 9.76 14.49
CA LYS A 755 33.90 10.86 14.39
C LYS A 755 34.97 10.63 13.32
N TYR A 756 35.23 9.37 12.95
CA TYR A 756 36.18 8.99 11.90
C TYR A 756 35.56 8.96 10.50
N ARG A 757 34.27 9.27 10.37
CA ARG A 757 33.55 9.44 9.10
C ARG A 757 33.64 8.21 8.17
N PRO A 758 33.21 7.03 8.64
CA PRO A 758 33.39 5.76 7.94
C PRO A 758 32.89 5.77 6.49
N GLY A 759 31.75 6.41 6.19
CA GLY A 759 31.25 6.50 4.81
C GLY A 759 32.19 7.23 3.84
N LYS A 760 32.86 8.30 4.29
CA LYS A 760 33.88 8.99 3.48
C LYS A 760 35.18 8.20 3.37
N ALA A 761 35.52 7.46 4.43
CA ALA A 761 36.69 6.59 4.43
C ALA A 761 36.53 5.46 3.40
N LEU A 762 35.37 4.79 3.38
CA LEU A 762 35.05 3.75 2.40
C LEU A 762 35.12 4.27 0.96
N LEU A 763 34.54 5.45 0.67
CA LEU A 763 34.66 6.04 -0.67
C LEU A 763 36.12 6.35 -1.05
N LEU A 764 36.94 6.79 -0.09
CA LEU A 764 38.36 7.02 -0.36
C LEU A 764 39.11 5.72 -0.66
N LEU A 765 38.82 4.63 0.06
CA LEU A 765 39.38 3.30 -0.19
C LEU A 765 38.96 2.78 -1.57
N LEU A 766 37.70 2.99 -1.97
CA LEU A 766 37.21 2.66 -3.32
C LEU A 766 38.00 3.40 -4.41
N ILE A 767 38.28 4.69 -4.21
CA ILE A 767 39.08 5.51 -5.15
C ILE A 767 40.52 4.99 -5.21
N GLU A 768 41.12 4.66 -4.07
CA GLU A 768 42.48 4.10 -4.03
C GLU A 768 42.55 2.76 -4.77
N ASN A 769 41.58 1.87 -4.54
CA ASN A 769 41.49 0.59 -5.24
C ASN A 769 41.28 0.79 -6.75
N ALA A 770 40.47 1.78 -7.17
CA ALA A 770 40.28 2.12 -8.58
C ALA A 770 41.57 2.64 -9.24
N ILE A 771 42.40 3.39 -8.51
CA ILE A 771 43.73 3.85 -8.97
C ILE A 771 44.68 2.66 -9.14
N GLU A 772 44.74 1.78 -8.13
CA GLU A 772 45.59 0.58 -8.15
C GLU A 772 45.23 -0.35 -9.32
N ASN A 773 43.93 -0.48 -9.60
CA ASN A 773 43.39 -1.27 -10.70
C ASN A 773 43.32 -0.51 -12.05
N LYS A 774 43.91 0.69 -12.14
CA LYS A 774 43.98 1.51 -13.37
C LYS A 774 42.63 1.72 -14.06
N SER A 775 41.57 1.89 -13.28
CA SER A 775 40.24 2.23 -13.80
C SER A 775 40.21 3.67 -14.31
N GLU A 776 39.24 4.00 -15.16
CA GLU A 776 39.11 5.36 -15.70
C GLU A 776 38.21 6.25 -14.84
N VAL A 777 37.13 5.67 -14.27
CA VAL A 777 36.09 6.44 -13.60
C VAL A 777 35.57 5.70 -12.36
N VAL A 778 35.40 6.42 -11.25
CA VAL A 778 34.54 6.03 -10.14
C VAL A 778 33.22 6.80 -10.26
N ASP A 779 32.15 6.09 -10.59
CA ASP A 779 30.81 6.63 -10.75
C ASP A 779 30.10 6.59 -9.38
N LEU A 780 29.74 7.78 -8.86
CA LEU A 780 29.08 7.90 -7.55
C LEU A 780 27.57 7.65 -7.63
N LEU A 781 27.08 7.26 -8.82
CA LEU A 781 25.69 6.94 -9.10
C LEU A 781 24.73 8.10 -8.77
N ARG A 782 23.42 7.83 -8.81
CA ARG A 782 22.40 8.86 -8.64
C ARG A 782 22.43 9.44 -7.23
N GLY A 783 22.13 10.74 -7.16
CA GLY A 783 21.95 11.44 -5.90
C GLY A 783 22.77 12.72 -5.84
N GLY A 784 22.11 13.79 -5.41
CA GLY A 784 22.71 15.12 -5.26
C GLY A 784 23.23 15.40 -3.85
N GLU A 785 23.66 14.38 -3.10
CA GLU A 785 24.13 14.57 -1.73
C GLU A 785 25.35 15.49 -1.69
N PRO A 786 25.37 16.53 -0.83
CA PRO A 786 26.45 17.52 -0.81
C PRO A 786 27.85 16.93 -0.64
N TYR A 787 27.99 15.79 0.04
CA TYR A 787 29.30 15.17 0.27
C TYR A 787 29.93 14.63 -1.01
N LYS A 788 29.15 14.16 -2.01
CA LYS A 788 29.69 13.65 -3.28
C LYS A 788 30.48 14.73 -4.03
N PHE A 789 30.01 15.97 -3.94
CA PHE A 789 30.66 17.15 -4.53
C PHE A 789 31.90 17.63 -3.77
N GLU A 790 32.19 17.04 -2.61
CA GLU A 790 33.50 17.22 -2.00
C GLU A 790 34.57 16.39 -2.72
N PHE A 791 34.19 15.28 -3.37
CA PHE A 791 35.10 14.37 -4.06
C PHE A 791 35.26 14.69 -5.55
N THR A 792 34.30 15.40 -6.16
CA THR A 792 34.34 15.75 -7.59
C THR A 792 33.49 16.98 -7.92
N ASN A 793 33.85 17.65 -9.01
CA ASN A 793 33.01 18.67 -9.66
C ASN A 793 32.43 18.19 -11.01
N ASP A 794 32.78 16.99 -11.48
CA ASP A 794 32.21 16.38 -12.68
C ASP A 794 30.95 15.60 -12.34
N TRP A 795 29.93 15.72 -13.19
CA TRP A 795 28.64 15.07 -13.02
C TRP A 795 27.88 15.00 -14.34
N GLN A 796 26.93 14.08 -14.42
CA GLN A 796 26.00 13.95 -15.54
C GLN A 796 24.56 13.95 -15.08
N TRP A 797 23.63 14.20 -16.03
CA TRP A 797 22.20 14.08 -15.76
C TRP A 797 21.70 12.70 -16.14
N VAL A 798 20.72 12.24 -15.38
CA VAL A 798 19.84 11.15 -15.78
C VAL A 798 18.46 11.70 -16.13
N TYR A 799 17.85 11.13 -17.16
CA TYR A 799 16.58 11.55 -17.72
C TYR A 799 15.55 10.45 -17.60
N LYS A 800 14.30 10.89 -17.58
CA LYS A 800 13.14 10.05 -17.83
C LYS A 800 12.44 10.52 -19.09
N VAL A 801 12.20 9.60 -20.02
CA VAL A 801 11.33 9.81 -21.16
C VAL A 801 10.01 9.10 -20.93
N THR A 802 8.92 9.80 -21.21
CA THR A 802 7.57 9.23 -21.23
C THR A 802 6.93 9.56 -22.56
N ILE A 803 6.51 8.54 -23.31
CA ILE A 803 5.76 8.68 -24.56
C ILE A 803 4.34 8.15 -24.27
N ASN A 804 3.34 9.00 -24.48
CA ASN A 804 1.94 8.72 -24.20
C ASN A 804 1.16 8.42 -25.48
N ASN A 805 0.37 7.35 -25.49
CA ASN A 805 -0.48 7.04 -26.63
C ASN A 805 -1.78 7.88 -26.60
N PRO A 806 -2.09 8.73 -27.59
CA PRO A 806 -3.22 9.66 -27.55
C PRO A 806 -4.60 9.03 -27.85
N VAL A 807 -4.72 7.72 -28.09
CA VAL A 807 -6.01 7.08 -28.44
C VAL A 807 -7.07 7.32 -27.37
N PHE A 808 -8.31 7.63 -27.77
CA PHE A 808 -9.42 8.12 -26.93
C PHE A 808 -9.71 7.28 -25.67
N GLY A 809 -9.44 5.97 -25.69
CA GLY A 809 -9.57 5.08 -24.53
C GLY A 809 -8.50 5.28 -23.44
N TYR A 810 -7.31 5.78 -23.81
CA TYR A 810 -6.23 6.11 -22.89
C TYR A 810 -6.54 7.39 -22.10
N SER A 811 -6.98 8.48 -22.75
CA SER A 811 -7.25 9.75 -22.04
C SER A 811 -8.27 9.57 -20.91
N PHE A 812 -9.32 8.76 -21.12
CA PHE A 812 -10.30 8.44 -20.07
C PHE A 812 -9.70 7.55 -18.95
N ARG A 813 -9.00 6.46 -19.30
CA ARG A 813 -8.38 5.52 -18.33
C ARG A 813 -7.23 6.16 -17.55
N HIS A 814 -6.41 6.96 -18.21
CA HIS A 814 -5.29 7.72 -17.66
C HIS A 814 -5.77 8.87 -16.79
N THR A 815 -6.76 9.66 -17.23
CA THR A 815 -7.36 10.70 -16.38
C THR A 815 -8.01 10.10 -15.15
N PHE A 816 -8.72 8.97 -15.29
CA PHE A 816 -9.26 8.21 -14.17
C PHE A 816 -8.17 7.68 -13.21
N PHE A 817 -7.06 7.17 -13.76
CA PHE A 817 -5.92 6.71 -12.97
C PHE A 817 -5.16 7.85 -12.27
N LEU A 818 -4.91 8.98 -12.95
CA LEU A 818 -4.33 10.19 -12.37
C LEU A 818 -5.22 10.78 -11.29
N PHE A 819 -6.53 10.79 -11.51
CA PHE A 819 -7.54 11.18 -10.52
C PHE A 819 -7.45 10.26 -9.29
N MET A 820 -7.37 8.94 -9.47
CA MET A 820 -7.14 7.99 -8.38
C MET A 820 -5.81 8.21 -7.64
N LEU A 821 -4.71 8.42 -8.38
CA LEU A 821 -3.40 8.71 -7.80
C LEU A 821 -3.37 10.05 -7.06
N PHE A 822 -4.13 11.05 -7.50
CA PHE A 822 -4.28 12.34 -6.82
C PHE A 822 -4.94 12.16 -5.46
N PHE A 823 -6.01 11.36 -5.36
CA PHE A 823 -6.64 11.03 -4.07
C PHE A 823 -5.73 10.20 -3.16
N VAL A 824 -4.98 9.26 -3.73
CA VAL A 824 -3.96 8.50 -2.99
C VAL A 824 -2.83 9.42 -2.50
N ARG A 825 -2.39 10.40 -3.31
CA ARG A 825 -1.36 11.40 -2.94
C ARG A 825 -1.83 12.36 -1.85
N ILE A 826 -3.09 12.81 -1.86
CA ILE A 826 -3.66 13.67 -0.81
C ILE A 826 -3.73 12.91 0.54
N LYS A 827 -4.16 11.63 0.50
CA LYS A 827 -4.17 10.78 1.70
C LYS A 827 -2.74 10.58 2.23
N ARG A 828 -1.75 10.37 1.35
CA ARG A 828 -0.32 10.18 1.68
C ARG A 828 0.35 11.41 2.30
N ARG A 829 0.13 12.60 1.74
CA ARG A 829 0.78 13.84 2.21
C ARG A 829 0.34 14.18 3.63
N THR A 830 -0.93 13.91 3.94
CA THR A 830 -1.49 14.10 5.27
C THR A 830 -0.94 13.07 6.27
N VAL A 831 -0.82 11.79 5.89
CA VAL A 831 -0.33 10.72 6.78
C VAL A 831 1.17 10.80 7.08
N ASN A 832 2.03 11.11 6.09
CA ASN A 832 3.46 11.27 6.33
C ASN A 832 3.79 12.48 7.22
N GLU A 833 3.09 13.61 7.04
CA GLU A 833 3.29 14.79 7.89
C GLU A 833 2.80 14.51 9.33
N ILE A 834 1.71 13.74 9.49
CA ILE A 834 1.22 13.28 10.81
C ILE A 834 2.23 12.33 11.47
N ASN A 835 2.84 11.41 10.73
CA ASN A 835 3.83 10.49 11.27
C ASN A 835 5.13 11.21 11.67
N ILE A 836 5.59 12.17 10.87
CA ILE A 836 6.75 13.01 11.19
C ILE A 836 6.43 13.87 12.43
N MET A 837 5.24 14.46 12.54
CA MET A 837 4.79 15.15 13.76
C MET A 837 4.79 14.21 14.97
N ALA A 838 4.23 13.01 14.84
CA ALA A 838 4.10 12.06 15.94
C ALA A 838 5.46 11.59 16.47
N VAL A 839 6.44 11.36 15.60
CA VAL A 839 7.82 11.00 15.99
C VAL A 839 8.52 12.16 16.70
N GLN A 840 8.35 13.39 16.24
CA GLN A 840 8.94 14.57 16.87
C GLN A 840 8.32 14.85 18.26
N ILE A 841 7.00 14.65 18.40
CA ILE A 841 6.29 14.78 19.68
C ILE A 841 6.71 13.67 20.66
N LYS A 842 6.92 12.44 20.16
CA LYS A 842 7.34 11.29 20.98
C LYS A 842 8.75 11.47 21.55
N ASN A 843 9.67 12.04 20.78
CA ASN A 843 11.08 12.16 21.18
C ASN A 843 11.40 13.45 21.95
N TYR A 844 10.66 14.54 21.71
CA TYR A 844 10.98 15.87 22.27
C TYR A 844 9.79 16.58 22.92
N GLY A 845 8.68 15.89 23.17
CA GLY A 845 7.46 16.45 23.74
C GLY A 845 6.75 17.47 22.82
N LEU A 846 5.77 18.19 23.35
CA LEU A 846 5.04 19.24 22.62
C LEU A 846 5.95 20.38 22.12
N SER A 847 7.10 20.61 22.78
CA SER A 847 8.14 21.54 22.32
C SER A 847 8.81 21.12 21.01
N GLY A 848 8.83 19.82 20.68
CA GLY A 848 9.37 19.30 19.42
C GLY A 848 8.62 19.80 18.17
N LEU A 849 7.33 20.14 18.32
CA LEU A 849 6.53 20.74 17.25
C LEU A 849 7.07 22.12 16.85
N THR A 850 7.38 22.97 17.83
CA THR A 850 7.80 24.37 17.61
C THR A 850 9.30 24.50 17.34
N THR A 851 10.12 23.63 17.94
CA THR A 851 11.58 23.71 17.83
C THR A 851 12.17 22.90 16.67
N HIS A 852 11.52 21.80 16.24
CA HIS A 852 12.09 20.89 15.24
C HIS A 852 11.16 20.68 14.03
N TYR A 853 9.87 20.42 14.24
CA TYR A 853 8.94 20.13 13.15
C TYR A 853 8.59 21.39 12.31
N ILE A 854 8.06 22.45 12.93
CA ILE A 854 7.66 23.69 12.24
C ILE A 854 8.84 24.32 11.48
N PRO A 855 10.06 24.44 12.06
CA PRO A 855 11.22 24.91 11.32
C PRO A 855 11.62 24.01 10.15
N SER A 856 11.50 22.68 10.27
CA SER A 856 11.78 21.74 9.16
C SER A 856 10.77 21.86 8.01
N VAL A 857 9.49 22.09 8.33
CA VAL A 857 8.42 22.30 7.36
C VAL A 857 8.59 23.65 6.67
N ILE A 858 8.89 24.71 7.42
CA ILE A 858 9.22 26.03 6.87
C ILE A 858 10.47 25.94 5.98
N LYS A 859 11.52 25.21 6.40
CA LYS A 859 12.74 24.99 5.60
C LYS A 859 12.46 24.18 4.33
N LYS A 860 11.59 23.15 4.39
CA LYS A 860 11.11 22.41 3.20
C LYS A 860 10.33 23.30 2.24
N ILE A 861 9.42 24.13 2.75
CA ILE A 861 8.64 25.08 1.95
C ILE A 861 9.56 26.12 1.32
N LYS A 862 10.51 26.66 2.10
CA LYS A 862 11.51 27.62 1.63
C LYS A 862 12.43 27.02 0.56
N ASN A 863 12.93 25.80 0.74
CA ASN A 863 13.76 25.09 -0.25
C ASN A 863 12.99 24.69 -1.53
N LYS A 864 11.66 24.60 -1.47
CA LYS A 864 10.81 24.22 -2.61
C LYS A 864 10.32 25.42 -3.41
N LEU A 865 10.23 26.60 -2.77
CA LEU A 865 9.89 27.87 -3.40
C LEU A 865 11.15 28.65 -3.84
N LEU A 866 12.29 28.43 -3.18
CA LEU A 866 13.60 29.03 -3.47
C LEU A 866 14.67 27.94 -3.26
N PRO A 867 15.18 27.27 -4.31
CA PRO A 867 16.30 26.36 -4.13
C PRO A 867 17.50 27.14 -3.54
N PRO A 868 18.26 26.56 -2.59
CA PRO A 868 19.41 27.24 -2.05
C PRO A 868 20.44 27.40 -3.17
N LEU A 869 20.72 28.65 -3.52
CA LEU A 869 21.91 28.96 -4.31
C LEU A 869 23.15 28.45 -3.56
N PRO A 870 24.15 27.89 -4.25
CA PRO A 870 25.37 27.42 -3.61
C PRO A 870 25.98 28.53 -2.74
N SER A 871 26.42 28.21 -1.53
CA SER A 871 27.07 29.17 -0.65
C SER A 871 28.29 29.77 -1.37
N GLY A 872 28.21 31.06 -1.71
CA GLY A 872 29.20 31.78 -2.53
C GLY A 872 28.65 32.35 -3.85
N TRP A 873 27.39 32.09 -4.20
CA TRP A 873 26.77 32.62 -5.41
C TRP A 873 26.26 34.05 -5.19
N ASN A 874 27.04 35.04 -5.63
CA ASN A 874 26.62 36.44 -5.66
C ASN A 874 26.03 36.75 -7.05
N PRO A 875 24.71 37.05 -7.17
CA PRO A 875 24.02 37.15 -8.47
C PRO A 875 24.59 38.23 -9.40
N GLY A 876 25.24 39.27 -8.87
CA GLY A 876 25.82 40.35 -9.66
C GLY A 876 27.06 39.92 -10.47
N ASN A 877 28.02 39.24 -9.85
CA ASN A 877 29.33 38.99 -10.47
C ASN A 877 29.35 37.83 -11.47
N ASN A 878 28.46 36.85 -11.32
CA ASN A 878 28.42 35.69 -12.22
C ASN A 878 27.60 35.94 -13.49
N VAL A 879 26.63 36.86 -13.45
CA VAL A 879 25.92 37.29 -14.66
C VAL A 879 26.84 38.14 -15.53
N GLU A 880 27.68 39.02 -14.96
CA GLU A 880 28.69 39.76 -15.73
C GLU A 880 29.76 38.84 -16.34
N LYS A 881 30.28 37.86 -15.59
CA LYS A 881 31.23 36.87 -16.12
C LYS A 881 30.61 35.98 -17.21
N PHE A 882 29.35 35.56 -17.06
CA PHE A 882 28.64 34.75 -18.04
C PHE A 882 28.29 35.56 -19.29
N VAL A 883 27.91 36.84 -19.14
CA VAL A 883 27.67 37.76 -20.26
C VAL A 883 28.98 38.14 -20.97
N GLN A 884 30.11 38.28 -20.26
CA GLN A 884 31.42 38.49 -20.90
C GLN A 884 31.95 37.26 -21.64
N THR A 885 31.74 36.04 -21.11
CA THR A 885 32.13 34.80 -21.81
C THR A 885 31.24 34.49 -23.02
N GLN A 886 29.97 34.91 -23.02
CA GLN A 886 29.07 34.77 -24.18
C GLN A 886 29.24 35.90 -25.21
N LYS A 887 29.59 37.13 -24.79
CA LYS A 887 29.91 38.25 -25.70
C LYS A 887 31.16 38.00 -26.54
N ASN A 888 32.13 37.22 -26.05
CA ASN A 888 33.33 36.85 -26.81
C ASN A 888 33.10 35.72 -27.84
N LYS A 889 31.86 35.20 -27.98
CA LYS A 889 31.52 34.11 -28.91
C LYS A 889 30.51 34.47 -30.00
N PHE A 890 30.04 35.72 -30.08
CA PHE A 890 29.11 36.15 -31.12
C PHE A 890 29.63 37.36 -31.91
N ASN A 891 29.81 37.13 -33.21
CA ASN A 891 30.21 38.08 -34.24
C ASN A 891 29.23 39.28 -34.31
N PRO A 892 29.69 40.55 -34.31
CA PRO A 892 28.82 41.72 -34.16
C PRO A 892 28.18 42.14 -35.49
N ARG A 893 27.32 41.30 -36.06
CA ARG A 893 26.42 41.69 -37.15
C ARG A 893 25.10 40.93 -37.01
N GLU A 894 24.17 41.47 -36.22
CA GLU A 894 22.75 41.65 -36.58
C GLU A 894 21.91 42.17 -35.40
N LYS A 895 21.51 43.45 -35.56
CA LYS A 895 20.34 44.19 -35.08
C LYS A 895 19.59 43.79 -33.78
N LYS A 896 19.74 44.70 -32.80
CA LYS A 896 18.71 45.35 -31.96
C LYS A 896 17.27 44.83 -32.08
N ILE A 897 16.69 44.30 -30.99
CA ILE A 897 15.34 44.67 -30.46
C ILE A 897 15.36 44.56 -28.92
N HIS A 898 14.69 45.52 -28.27
CA HIS A 898 14.70 45.90 -26.86
C HIS A 898 14.39 44.82 -25.81
N VAL A 899 15.22 44.77 -24.77
CA VAL A 899 14.94 44.14 -23.46
C VAL A 899 14.43 45.24 -22.52
N ASN A 900 13.13 45.22 -22.20
CA ASN A 900 12.56 45.90 -21.03
C ASN A 900 11.22 45.21 -20.68
N ASN A 901 11.27 44.25 -19.75
CA ASN A 901 10.20 43.85 -18.79
C ASN A 901 10.36 42.39 -18.34
N LEU A 902 11.39 42.10 -17.53
CA LEU A 902 11.53 40.82 -16.82
C LEU A 902 11.51 40.95 -15.28
N SER A 903 11.07 42.09 -14.74
CA SER A 903 10.99 42.32 -13.28
C SER A 903 9.62 41.99 -12.66
N LYS A 904 8.79 41.14 -13.29
CA LYS A 904 7.43 40.83 -12.79
C LYS A 904 6.96 39.36 -12.90
N VAL A 905 7.86 38.39 -12.85
CA VAL A 905 7.50 36.97 -12.67
C VAL A 905 8.26 36.37 -11.49
#